data_AF-A0A8H6QXS6-F1
#
_entry.id   AF-A0A8H6QXS6-F1
#
_cell.length_a   1.000
_cell.length_b   1.000
_cell.length_c   1.000
_cell.angle_alpha   90.00
_cell.angle_beta   90.00
_cell.angle_gamma   90.00
#
_symmetry.space_group_name_H-M   'P 1'
#
loop_
_entity.id
_entity.type
_entity.pdbx_description
1 polymer ?
#
loop_
_entity_poly.entity_id
_entity_poly.type
_entity_poly.pdbx_seq_one_letter_code
_entity_poly.pdbx_strand_id
1 'polypeptide(L)'
;MSNVETPQTGSLKDQARGGQTDSDKKSKTRRPANTAFRQQRLKAWQPILTPRSVLPIFFVFGVIFAPIGGLLLWASSQVQEISIDYSECAEKAPSYPVSIADRVKSSFKSSTGQSTPTWERRIENGTTICRLSFEVPDDLGPPVFLYYRLTNFYQNHRRYVKSLDIDQLKGKAVDNKTIDGGSCDPLKLDPTGKAYYPCGLIANSQFNDTIHSPELLSDLNPTVYFMTNKGIAWDSDKELIKTTQYKPWEVVPPPNWHDRYPNGYIDGIPDLHEDEDFMVWMRTAALPAFSKLSRRNDSVSMKAGSYRLDIEDRFPVTEYGGTKSILISTRTVIGGQNPFMGIAYVVVGGICVLLGALFTLAHLVRPRKAQSLLRAGMTDLDRMLVDTGSTSKLPLSGVHMIIGTNFTAIALDITGRSLCATGGPDAALRAEHERLGAFESHPDRVPYDMRRALEPIEIEMWFHIVSGETDADLVTDEMVTLQLHSLQKAYENAAISYRLKGVTRHVNKTWARNGDDSAMKKALRKGGYSTLNVYFQTDLQPPSTTDFARWTSESDNRHAYNSDPASPSVLGFCTLPDPSINASSPRVSYSKDGCNVLAKTMPGGPITHYNRGGTAIHEIGHWNGLLHTFEGESCSKENAGDYIADTPQQSVPTDGCPSQKDSCPDSPGFDAIHNFMDYSSDDCYASFTSNQLKRMRDMWFSMRKGK
;
A
#
# COMPACT_ATOMS: atom_id res chain seq x y z
N MET A 1 54.33 14.97 -12.57
CA MET A 1 54.67 14.65 -13.97
C MET A 1 53.52 15.11 -14.86
N SER A 2 53.74 16.26 -15.51
CA SER A 2 53.33 16.65 -16.88
C SER A 2 52.36 15.70 -17.62
N ASN A 3 51.27 16.12 -18.27
CA ASN A 3 51.04 17.34 -19.04
C ASN A 3 49.54 17.73 -19.09
N VAL A 4 49.33 19.04 -19.15
CA VAL A 4 48.11 19.71 -19.60
C VAL A 4 48.21 19.87 -21.12
N GLU A 5 47.17 19.52 -21.87
CA GLU A 5 47.00 20.03 -23.24
C GLU A 5 45.54 20.45 -23.48
N THR A 6 45.41 21.73 -23.81
CA THR A 6 44.25 22.45 -24.33
C THR A 6 44.07 22.13 -25.83
N PRO A 7 42.86 22.29 -26.40
CA PRO A 7 42.61 22.00 -27.81
C PRO A 7 42.98 23.20 -28.70
N GLN A 8 43.92 23.00 -29.63
CA GLN A 8 44.20 23.96 -30.71
C GLN A 8 43.26 23.76 -31.91
N THR A 9 42.73 24.88 -32.36
CA THR A 9 42.01 25.12 -33.61
C THR A 9 42.97 25.04 -34.81
N GLY A 10 42.57 24.29 -35.83
CA GLY A 10 43.25 24.24 -37.13
C GLY A 10 42.29 24.59 -38.26
N SER A 11 42.31 25.86 -38.67
CA SER A 11 41.76 26.36 -39.92
C SER A 11 42.80 26.18 -41.02
N LEU A 12 42.44 25.59 -42.15
CA LEU A 12 43.18 25.70 -43.40
C LEU A 12 42.26 26.34 -44.46
N LYS A 13 42.70 27.51 -44.92
CA LYS A 13 42.17 28.26 -46.05
C LYS A 13 42.55 27.56 -47.35
N ASP A 14 41.62 27.50 -48.30
CA ASP A 14 41.96 27.50 -49.72
C ASP A 14 41.25 28.67 -50.40
N GLN A 15 42.07 29.51 -51.03
CA GLN A 15 41.68 30.65 -51.86
C GLN A 15 41.88 30.22 -53.31
N ALA A 16 40.80 30.16 -54.10
CA ALA A 16 40.89 30.23 -55.56
C ALA A 16 39.65 30.93 -56.12
N ARG A 17 39.90 31.85 -57.05
CA ARG A 17 39.01 32.87 -57.61
C ARG A 17 38.54 32.40 -58.99
N GLY A 18 37.24 32.49 -59.29
CA GLY A 18 36.74 32.47 -60.68
C GLY A 18 35.32 31.92 -60.85
N GLY A 19 34.46 32.70 -61.51
CA GLY A 19 33.30 32.19 -62.26
C GLY A 19 31.93 32.39 -61.63
N GLN A 20 31.17 33.36 -62.16
CA GLN A 20 29.71 33.42 -62.15
C GLN A 20 29.08 32.05 -62.48
N THR A 21 28.14 31.57 -61.67
CA THR A 21 26.71 31.40 -61.99
C THR A 21 26.02 30.50 -60.96
N ASP A 22 24.76 30.84 -60.69
CA ASP A 22 23.70 30.06 -60.06
C ASP A 22 23.64 29.91 -58.54
N SER A 23 22.46 30.31 -58.06
CA SER A 23 21.95 30.22 -56.70
C SER A 23 22.03 28.80 -56.13
N ASP A 24 22.88 28.63 -55.13
CA ASP A 24 23.03 27.41 -54.33
C ASP A 24 21.73 27.01 -53.62
N LYS A 25 20.99 26.05 -54.20
CA LYS A 25 20.12 25.17 -53.42
C LYS A 25 20.99 24.20 -52.63
N LYS A 26 21.24 24.48 -51.35
CA LYS A 26 21.86 23.56 -50.38
C LYS A 26 21.34 22.13 -50.60
N SER A 27 22.24 21.20 -50.91
CA SER A 27 21.87 19.79 -51.06
C SER A 27 21.31 19.28 -49.73
N LYS A 28 20.07 18.78 -49.76
CA LYS A 28 19.41 18.19 -48.58
C LYS A 28 20.03 16.82 -48.31
N THR A 29 21.16 16.80 -47.60
CA THR A 29 21.73 15.55 -47.07
C THR A 29 20.82 15.01 -45.97
N ARG A 30 20.35 13.76 -46.14
CA ARG A 30 19.62 13.00 -45.12
C ARG A 30 20.54 12.29 -44.11
N ARG A 31 21.85 12.56 -44.13
CA ARG A 31 22.80 11.92 -43.23
C ARG A 31 22.58 12.45 -41.81
N PRO A 32 22.32 11.58 -40.82
CA PRO A 32 22.17 12.02 -39.44
C PRO A 32 23.48 12.65 -38.94
N ALA A 33 23.36 13.64 -38.06
CA ALA A 33 24.53 14.33 -37.52
C ALA A 33 25.47 13.35 -36.79
N ASN A 34 26.76 13.45 -37.08
CA ASN A 34 27.79 12.59 -36.50
C ASN A 34 28.23 13.11 -35.12
N THR A 35 27.29 13.13 -34.16
CA THR A 35 27.55 13.53 -32.78
C THR A 35 27.51 12.30 -31.85
N ALA A 36 28.29 12.32 -30.77
CA ALA A 36 28.36 11.20 -29.81
C ALA A 36 27.00 10.78 -29.27
N PHE A 37 26.07 11.73 -29.07
CA PHE A 37 24.69 11.48 -28.66
C PHE A 37 23.89 10.74 -29.75
N ARG A 38 23.90 11.24 -30.99
CA ARG A 38 23.13 10.64 -32.09
C ARG A 38 23.70 9.32 -32.60
N GLN A 39 24.99 9.07 -32.38
CA GLN A 39 25.67 7.83 -32.76
C GLN A 39 25.76 6.82 -31.61
N GLN A 40 25.13 7.11 -30.45
CA GLN A 40 25.16 6.26 -29.25
C GLN A 40 26.60 5.94 -28.76
N ARG A 41 27.52 6.89 -28.92
CA ARG A 41 28.92 6.82 -28.47
C ARG A 41 29.16 7.76 -27.29
N LEU A 42 28.14 7.96 -26.46
CA LEU A 42 28.29 8.70 -25.22
C LEU A 42 29.32 7.98 -24.34
N LYS A 43 30.10 8.76 -23.58
CA LYS A 43 30.98 8.22 -22.56
C LYS A 43 30.11 7.52 -21.50
N ALA A 44 30.06 6.20 -21.57
CA ALA A 44 29.32 5.36 -20.63
C ALA A 44 30.31 4.61 -19.73
N TRP A 45 29.94 4.46 -18.47
CA TRP A 45 30.62 3.55 -17.55
C TRP A 45 29.75 2.29 -17.42
N GLN A 46 30.34 1.13 -17.72
CA GLN A 46 29.68 -0.16 -17.56
C GLN A 46 30.28 -0.87 -16.34
N PRO A 47 29.58 -0.91 -15.20
CA PRO A 47 30.05 -1.61 -14.02
C PRO A 47 30.01 -3.12 -14.26
N ILE A 48 31.14 -3.70 -14.62
CA ILE A 48 31.29 -5.15 -14.68
C ILE A 48 31.44 -5.65 -13.25
N LEU A 49 30.41 -6.33 -12.75
CA LEU A 49 30.38 -6.88 -11.40
C LEU A 49 31.34 -8.06 -11.30
N THR A 50 32.54 -7.81 -10.80
CA THR A 50 33.54 -8.87 -10.54
C THR A 50 33.63 -9.15 -9.04
N PRO A 51 34.01 -10.37 -8.61
CA PRO A 51 34.22 -10.65 -7.19
C PRO A 51 35.19 -9.67 -6.50
N ARG A 52 36.18 -9.14 -7.24
CA ARG A 52 37.12 -8.14 -6.73
C ARG A 52 36.49 -6.78 -6.47
N SER A 53 35.46 -6.38 -7.21
CA SER A 53 34.75 -5.13 -6.98
C SER A 53 33.59 -5.29 -6.00
N VAL A 54 32.89 -6.43 -6.03
CA VAL A 54 31.65 -6.65 -5.28
C VAL A 54 31.92 -7.11 -3.83
N LEU A 55 32.87 -8.01 -3.58
CA LEU A 55 33.12 -8.52 -2.22
C LEU A 55 33.52 -7.43 -1.22
N PRO A 56 34.44 -6.50 -1.54
CA PRO A 56 34.77 -5.41 -0.62
C PRO A 56 33.57 -4.53 -0.28
N ILE A 57 32.66 -4.30 -1.23
CA ILE A 57 31.47 -3.47 -1.04
C ILE A 57 30.55 -4.08 0.03
N PHE A 58 30.32 -5.40 -0.01
CA PHE A 58 29.50 -6.08 1.00
C PHE A 58 30.07 -5.96 2.41
N PHE A 59 31.38 -6.14 2.58
CA PHE A 59 32.03 -5.98 3.88
C PHE A 59 32.05 -4.51 4.35
N VAL A 60 32.26 -3.56 3.44
CA VAL A 60 32.21 -2.13 3.77
C VAL A 60 30.83 -1.74 4.27
N PHE A 61 29.74 -2.15 3.58
CA PHE A 61 28.39 -1.89 4.06
C PHE A 61 28.11 -2.56 5.42
N GLY A 62 28.55 -3.80 5.61
CA GLY A 62 28.43 -4.49 6.90
C GLY A 62 29.11 -3.75 8.05
N VAL A 63 30.37 -3.32 7.84
CA VAL A 63 31.18 -2.61 8.84
C VAL A 63 30.64 -1.21 9.14
N ILE A 64 29.95 -0.55 8.19
CA ILE A 64 29.34 0.76 8.41
C ILE A 64 27.96 0.62 9.06
N PHE A 65 27.12 -0.30 8.59
CA PHE A 65 25.73 -0.39 9.03
C PHE A 65 25.58 -1.01 10.42
N ALA A 66 26.43 -1.97 10.80
CA ALA A 66 26.34 -2.60 12.13
C ALA A 66 26.61 -1.61 13.29
N PRO A 67 27.68 -0.78 13.28
CA PRO A 67 27.90 0.25 14.31
C PRO A 67 26.83 1.34 14.32
N ILE A 68 26.37 1.78 13.14
CA ILE A 68 25.28 2.76 13.04
C ILE A 68 24.01 2.17 13.65
N GLY A 69 23.63 0.95 13.28
CA GLY A 69 22.46 0.27 13.84
C GLY A 69 22.55 0.08 15.35
N GLY A 70 23.73 -0.30 15.87
CA GLY A 70 23.98 -0.39 17.32
C GLY A 70 23.84 0.96 18.03
N LEU A 71 24.36 2.05 17.43
CA LEU A 71 24.21 3.40 17.98
C LEU A 71 22.75 3.87 17.96
N LEU A 72 22.00 3.57 16.90
CA LEU A 72 20.57 3.88 16.82
C LEU A 72 19.75 3.09 17.86
N LEU A 73 20.07 1.81 18.10
CA LEU A 73 19.43 1.02 19.15
C LEU A 73 19.71 1.59 20.53
N TRP A 74 20.97 1.90 20.81
CA TRP A 74 21.37 2.51 22.07
C TRP A 74 20.67 3.85 22.29
N ALA A 75 20.62 4.72 21.28
CA ALA A 75 19.93 6.00 21.37
C ALA A 75 18.42 5.80 21.60
N SER A 76 17.78 4.85 20.92
CA SER A 76 16.37 4.51 21.17
C SER A 76 16.13 3.99 22.58
N SER A 77 17.08 3.28 23.20
CA SER A 77 16.94 2.75 24.56
C SER A 77 17.21 3.79 25.64
N GLN A 78 17.76 4.96 25.30
CA GLN A 78 17.91 6.08 26.24
C GLN A 78 16.62 6.88 26.44
N VAL A 79 15.66 6.74 25.53
CA VAL A 79 14.35 7.39 25.64
C VAL A 79 13.58 6.76 26.81
N GLN A 80 13.12 7.63 27.70
CA GLN A 80 12.23 7.27 28.80
C GLN A 80 10.82 7.77 28.48
N GLU A 81 9.83 6.90 28.62
CA GLU A 81 8.44 7.21 28.32
C GLU A 81 7.42 6.46 29.20
N ILE A 82 6.26 7.08 29.41
CA ILE A 82 5.09 6.47 30.04
C ILE A 82 3.84 6.80 29.25
N SER A 83 3.07 5.76 28.94
CA SER A 83 1.80 5.81 28.21
C SER A 83 0.68 5.29 29.10
N ILE A 84 -0.36 6.10 29.33
CA ILE A 84 -1.50 5.76 30.18
C ILE A 84 -2.78 5.88 29.36
N ASP A 85 -3.50 4.77 29.19
CA ASP A 85 -4.80 4.73 28.50
C ASP A 85 -5.93 5.12 29.47
N TYR A 86 -6.61 6.22 29.15
CA TYR A 86 -7.72 6.77 29.94
C TYR A 86 -9.05 6.77 29.18
N SER A 87 -9.15 6.01 28.08
CA SER A 87 -10.31 6.02 27.16
C SER A 87 -11.65 5.81 27.83
N GLU A 88 -11.70 4.94 28.83
CA GLU A 88 -12.94 4.53 29.52
C GLU A 88 -13.06 5.18 30.90
N CYS A 89 -12.29 6.24 31.18
CA CYS A 89 -12.28 6.88 32.50
C CYS A 89 -13.66 7.46 32.84
N ALA A 90 -14.31 8.12 31.89
CA ALA A 90 -15.65 8.66 32.09
C ALA A 90 -16.70 7.59 32.43
N GLU A 91 -16.57 6.37 31.90
CA GLU A 91 -17.55 5.28 32.07
C GLU A 91 -17.24 4.35 33.26
N LYS A 92 -15.97 3.96 33.42
CA LYS A 92 -15.54 2.88 34.32
C LYS A 92 -14.81 3.34 35.58
N ALA A 93 -14.24 4.55 35.62
CA ALA A 93 -13.49 4.98 36.79
C ALA A 93 -14.45 5.40 37.93
N PRO A 94 -14.25 4.90 39.17
CA PRO A 94 -15.04 5.31 40.31
C PRO A 94 -14.57 6.67 40.85
N SER A 95 -15.29 7.22 41.84
CA SER A 95 -14.96 8.49 42.51
C SER A 95 -13.79 8.43 43.49
N TYR A 96 -13.09 7.30 43.55
CA TYR A 96 -11.93 7.05 44.40
C TYR A 96 -10.82 6.37 43.58
N PRO A 97 -9.55 6.44 44.01
CA PRO A 97 -8.43 5.90 43.24
C PRO A 97 -8.51 4.38 43.08
N VAL A 98 -8.47 3.90 41.83
CA VAL A 98 -8.39 2.46 41.49
C VAL A 98 -7.19 2.21 40.57
N SER A 99 -6.52 1.08 40.78
CA SER A 99 -5.35 0.65 40.01
C SER A 99 -5.68 0.36 38.54
N ILE A 100 -4.79 0.81 37.64
CA ILE A 100 -4.87 0.67 36.17
C ILE A 100 -3.58 0.11 35.57
N ALA A 101 -2.90 -0.78 36.30
CA ALA A 101 -1.62 -1.34 35.85
C ALA A 101 -1.68 -2.02 34.47
N ASP A 102 -2.84 -2.55 34.07
CA ASP A 102 -3.08 -3.18 32.76
C ASP A 102 -3.13 -2.17 31.59
N ARG A 103 -3.38 -0.90 31.89
CA ARG A 103 -3.55 0.20 30.90
C ARG A 103 -2.34 1.10 30.78
N VAL A 104 -1.26 0.78 31.49
CA VAL A 104 -0.04 1.57 31.51
C VAL A 104 1.11 0.81 30.85
N LYS A 105 1.80 1.50 29.94
CA LYS A 105 3.05 1.03 29.34
C LYS A 105 4.12 2.03 29.68
N SER A 106 5.19 1.59 30.33
CA SER A 106 6.30 2.45 30.74
C SER A 106 7.63 1.85 30.33
N SER A 107 8.55 2.70 29.92
CA SER A 107 9.96 2.36 29.71
C SER A 107 10.83 3.38 30.43
N PHE A 108 11.40 2.96 31.56
CA PHE A 108 12.31 3.75 32.39
C PHE A 108 13.62 2.99 32.58
N LYS A 109 14.68 3.67 33.03
CA LYS A 109 15.98 3.04 33.28
C LYS A 109 15.97 2.24 34.58
N SER A 110 15.29 2.76 35.59
CA SER A 110 15.05 2.16 36.89
C SER A 110 13.71 1.42 36.90
N SER A 111 13.71 0.20 37.44
CA SER A 111 12.49 -0.56 37.76
C SER A 111 12.13 -0.47 39.25
N THR A 112 12.84 0.36 40.02
CA THR A 112 12.72 0.45 41.47
C THR A 112 11.66 1.48 41.85
N GLY A 113 10.69 1.07 42.67
CA GLY A 113 9.66 1.98 43.20
C GLY A 113 8.56 2.30 42.19
N GLN A 114 8.04 1.34 41.44
CA GLN A 114 6.90 1.60 40.57
C GLN A 114 5.59 1.33 41.33
N SER A 115 5.05 2.36 41.98
CA SER A 115 3.70 2.26 42.53
C SER A 115 2.68 2.02 41.41
N THR A 116 1.62 1.28 41.73
CA THR A 116 0.58 0.98 40.75
C THR A 116 -0.13 2.27 40.36
N PRO A 117 -0.12 2.66 39.08
CA PRO A 117 -0.81 3.86 38.64
C PRO A 117 -2.31 3.71 38.91
N THR A 118 -2.95 4.81 39.29
CA THR A 118 -4.38 4.84 39.60
C THR A 118 -5.10 5.91 38.81
N TRP A 119 -6.40 5.70 38.62
CA TRP A 119 -7.31 6.72 38.11
C TRP A 119 -8.49 6.94 39.05
N GLU A 120 -9.07 8.14 39.02
CA GLU A 120 -10.36 8.44 39.63
C GLU A 120 -11.16 9.40 38.75
N ARG A 121 -12.48 9.28 38.79
CA ARG A 121 -13.42 10.16 38.08
C ARG A 121 -13.98 11.20 39.03
N ARG A 122 -13.87 12.47 38.65
CA ARG A 122 -14.52 13.60 39.33
C ARG A 122 -15.50 14.27 38.37
N ILE A 123 -16.54 14.88 38.93
CA ILE A 123 -17.49 15.67 38.17
C ILE A 123 -17.47 17.07 38.77
N GLU A 124 -16.96 18.04 38.02
CA GLU A 124 -16.90 19.44 38.42
C GLU A 124 -17.67 20.27 37.40
N ASN A 125 -18.69 21.02 37.87
CA ASN A 125 -19.54 21.86 37.02
C ASN A 125 -20.15 21.13 35.80
N GLY A 126 -20.48 19.84 35.95
CA GLY A 126 -21.03 19.01 34.87
C GLY A 126 -20.01 18.47 33.87
N THR A 127 -18.71 18.77 34.04
CA THR A 127 -17.63 18.21 33.23
C THR A 127 -16.99 17.04 33.95
N THR A 128 -16.72 15.95 33.23
CA THR A 128 -16.04 14.77 33.76
C THR A 128 -14.53 15.01 33.74
N ILE A 129 -13.90 15.00 34.91
CA ILE A 129 -12.45 15.10 35.09
C ILE A 129 -11.90 13.70 35.40
N CYS A 130 -11.02 13.22 34.53
CA CYS A 130 -10.23 12.03 34.77
C CYS A 130 -8.93 12.44 35.45
N ARG A 131 -8.74 12.00 36.69
CA ARG A 131 -7.51 12.20 37.44
C ARG A 131 -6.65 10.97 37.36
N LEU A 132 -5.45 11.11 36.82
CA LEU A 132 -4.44 10.06 36.72
C LEU A 132 -3.36 10.31 37.77
N SER A 133 -3.03 9.29 38.56
CA SER A 133 -1.89 9.34 39.49
C SER A 133 -0.88 8.27 39.10
N PHE A 134 0.36 8.66 38.84
CA PHE A 134 1.41 7.78 38.35
C PHE A 134 2.78 8.19 38.91
N GLU A 135 3.70 7.23 38.99
CA GLU A 135 5.05 7.48 39.50
C GLU A 135 6.07 7.49 38.37
N VAL A 136 6.96 8.47 38.44
CA VAL A 136 8.12 8.59 37.55
C VAL A 136 9.35 8.20 38.37
N PRO A 137 10.01 7.07 38.09
CA PRO A 137 11.09 6.54 38.94
C PRO A 137 12.43 7.24 38.72
N ASP A 138 12.62 7.89 37.58
CA ASP A 138 13.88 8.53 37.15
C ASP A 138 13.66 10.00 36.80
N ASP A 139 14.66 10.86 37.09
CA ASP A 139 14.64 12.25 36.65
C ASP A 139 14.64 12.32 35.10
N LEU A 140 13.60 12.93 34.51
CA LEU A 140 13.51 13.18 33.08
C LEU A 140 14.16 14.52 32.74
N GLY A 141 15.28 14.49 32.01
CA GLY A 141 15.97 15.70 31.56
C GLY A 141 15.17 16.48 30.50
N PRO A 142 15.34 17.82 30.42
CA PRO A 142 14.68 18.61 29.40
C PRO A 142 15.24 18.31 27.99
N PRO A 143 14.41 18.39 26.93
CA PRO A 143 12.99 18.72 26.96
C PRO A 143 12.08 17.51 27.24
N VAL A 144 11.05 17.75 28.06
CA VAL A 144 9.98 16.78 28.37
C VAL A 144 8.74 17.13 27.56
N PHE A 145 8.19 16.15 26.86
CA PHE A 145 7.01 16.32 26.00
C PHE A 145 5.83 15.53 26.53
N LEU A 146 4.64 16.12 26.43
CA LEU A 146 3.37 15.47 26.69
C LEU A 146 2.58 15.41 25.37
N TYR A 147 2.36 14.19 24.91
CA TYR A 147 1.54 13.87 23.76
C TYR A 147 0.21 13.27 24.21
N TYR A 148 -0.82 13.46 23.41
CA TYR A 148 -1.96 12.54 23.42
C TYR A 148 -1.85 11.62 22.21
N ARG A 149 -2.19 10.35 22.41
CA ARG A 149 -2.18 9.30 21.40
C ARG A 149 -3.61 8.87 21.14
N LEU A 150 -4.00 8.87 19.87
CA LEU A 150 -5.28 8.35 19.42
C LEU A 150 -5.03 7.09 18.59
N THR A 151 -5.91 6.10 18.73
CA THR A 151 -5.93 4.91 17.88
C THR A 151 -7.27 4.77 17.18
N ASN A 152 -7.25 4.06 16.05
CA ASN A 152 -8.43 3.83 15.20
C ASN A 152 -9.12 5.13 14.71
N PHE A 153 -8.36 6.23 14.58
CA PHE A 153 -8.87 7.51 14.09
C PHE A 153 -8.21 7.85 12.74
N TYR A 154 -8.99 7.84 11.65
CA TYR A 154 -8.47 7.88 10.28
C TYR A 154 -8.29 9.32 9.75
N GLN A 155 -7.28 10.05 10.25
CA GLN A 155 -6.92 11.37 9.70
C GLN A 155 -6.43 11.30 8.24
N ASN A 156 -5.97 10.14 7.79
CA ASN A 156 -5.46 9.89 6.44
C ASN A 156 -6.55 9.56 5.40
N HIS A 157 -7.82 9.52 5.81
CA HIS A 157 -8.91 9.22 4.89
C HIS A 157 -9.02 10.31 3.80
N ARG A 158 -9.15 9.91 2.52
CA ARG A 158 -9.13 10.82 1.35
C ARG A 158 -10.07 12.01 1.49
N ARG A 159 -11.31 11.77 1.97
CA ARG A 159 -12.30 12.84 2.19
C ARG A 159 -11.92 13.75 3.35
N TYR A 160 -11.35 13.20 4.42
CA TYR A 160 -10.96 13.95 5.61
C TYR A 160 -9.83 14.93 5.31
N VAL A 161 -8.75 14.45 4.67
CA VAL A 161 -7.57 15.28 4.34
C VAL A 161 -7.90 16.44 3.39
N LYS A 162 -8.87 16.25 2.49
CA LYS A 162 -9.30 17.30 1.55
C LYS A 162 -10.28 18.30 2.15
N SER A 163 -10.91 17.96 3.27
CA SER A 163 -12.00 18.74 3.86
C SER A 163 -11.48 19.90 4.72
N LEU A 164 -10.94 20.91 4.04
CA LEU A 164 -10.48 22.18 4.61
C LEU A 164 -10.46 23.27 3.51
N ASP A 165 -10.49 24.53 3.90
CA ASP A 165 -10.27 25.67 3.00
C ASP A 165 -8.99 26.42 3.37
N ILE A 166 -8.06 26.52 2.43
CA ILE A 166 -6.73 27.11 2.71
C ILE A 166 -6.81 28.63 2.82
N ASP A 167 -7.68 29.29 2.05
CA ASP A 167 -7.79 30.75 2.06
C ASP A 167 -8.42 31.25 3.37
N GLN A 168 -9.38 30.50 3.91
CA GLN A 168 -9.93 30.70 5.24
C GLN A 168 -8.87 30.55 6.33
N LEU A 169 -8.02 29.51 6.27
CA LEU A 169 -6.91 29.33 7.23
C LEU A 169 -5.87 30.45 7.12
N LYS A 170 -5.64 30.99 5.93
CA LYS A 170 -4.79 32.18 5.70
C LYS A 170 -5.42 33.49 6.21
N GLY A 171 -6.58 33.41 6.85
CA GLY A 171 -7.27 34.53 7.47
C GLY A 171 -8.13 35.36 6.51
N LYS A 172 -8.31 34.93 5.25
CA LYS A 172 -9.18 35.64 4.31
C LYS A 172 -10.65 35.37 4.63
N ALA A 173 -11.46 36.43 4.59
CA ALA A 173 -12.92 36.30 4.64
C ALA A 173 -13.45 35.84 3.27
N VAL A 174 -13.61 34.53 3.09
CA VAL A 174 -14.15 33.91 1.87
C VAL A 174 -15.68 33.96 1.89
N ASP A 175 -16.31 34.24 0.75
CA ASP A 175 -17.76 34.32 0.67
C ASP A 175 -18.44 32.93 0.75
N ASN A 176 -19.70 32.91 1.18
CA ASN A 176 -20.44 31.67 1.39
C ASN A 176 -20.59 30.84 0.10
N LYS A 177 -20.64 31.46 -1.10
CA LYS A 177 -20.79 30.71 -2.36
C LYS A 177 -19.50 29.98 -2.73
N THR A 178 -18.35 30.63 -2.53
CA THR A 178 -17.04 30.01 -2.74
C THR A 178 -16.81 28.86 -1.76
N ILE A 179 -17.22 29.00 -0.49
CA ILE A 179 -17.17 27.89 0.48
C ILE A 179 -18.14 26.76 0.09
N ASP A 180 -19.33 27.09 -0.43
CA ASP A 180 -20.33 26.09 -0.83
C ASP A 180 -19.88 25.18 -1.99
N GLY A 181 -19.14 25.75 -2.94
CA GLY A 181 -18.51 25.02 -4.06
C GLY A 181 -17.08 24.56 -3.77
N GLY A 182 -16.60 24.75 -2.54
CA GLY A 182 -15.21 24.51 -2.13
C GLY A 182 -14.92 23.08 -1.69
N SER A 183 -13.73 22.87 -1.11
CA SER A 183 -13.26 21.56 -0.66
C SER A 183 -13.75 21.15 0.74
N CYS A 184 -14.47 22.02 1.45
CA CYS A 184 -14.95 21.81 2.82
C CYS A 184 -16.11 20.80 2.97
N ASP A 185 -16.44 20.02 1.93
CA ASP A 185 -17.49 19.00 2.00
C ASP A 185 -17.22 17.96 3.11
N PRO A 186 -18.26 17.54 3.87
CA PRO A 186 -19.65 18.02 3.86
C PRO A 186 -19.91 19.26 4.76
N LEU A 187 -18.95 19.67 5.59
CA LEU A 187 -19.11 20.73 6.60
C LEU A 187 -18.72 22.10 6.05
N LYS A 188 -19.50 22.59 5.10
CA LYS A 188 -19.30 23.87 4.41
C LYS A 188 -20.15 25.00 4.97
N LEU A 189 -21.48 24.82 4.96
CA LEU A 189 -22.46 25.81 5.37
C LEU A 189 -23.43 25.19 6.39
N ASP A 190 -23.89 26.02 7.30
CA ASP A 190 -24.97 25.73 8.24
C ASP A 190 -26.34 25.73 7.53
N PRO A 191 -27.41 25.09 8.09
CA PRO A 191 -28.74 25.12 7.49
C PRO A 191 -29.30 26.54 7.25
N THR A 192 -28.78 27.55 7.94
CA THR A 192 -29.11 28.96 7.71
C THR A 192 -28.40 29.60 6.50
N GLY A 193 -27.49 28.87 5.85
CA GLY A 193 -26.71 29.33 4.69
C GLY A 193 -25.45 30.14 5.05
N LYS A 194 -25.03 30.14 6.32
CA LYS A 194 -23.78 30.78 6.79
C LYS A 194 -22.60 29.80 6.73
N ALA A 195 -21.42 30.30 6.38
CA ALA A 195 -20.22 29.46 6.33
C ALA A 195 -19.74 29.05 7.72
N TYR A 196 -19.31 27.80 7.84
CA TYR A 196 -18.57 27.36 9.02
C TYR A 196 -17.18 27.98 9.00
N TYR A 197 -16.72 28.46 10.16
CA TYR A 197 -15.35 28.93 10.34
C TYR A 197 -14.77 28.27 11.59
N PRO A 198 -13.63 27.58 11.50
CA PRO A 198 -13.04 26.99 10.30
C PRO A 198 -13.92 25.85 9.72
N CYS A 199 -14.10 25.79 8.40
CA CYS A 199 -14.89 24.78 7.72
C CYS A 199 -14.12 23.46 7.52
N GLY A 200 -14.89 22.39 7.27
CA GLY A 200 -14.37 21.07 6.93
C GLY A 200 -14.25 20.10 8.10
N LEU A 201 -14.08 18.82 7.76
CA LEU A 201 -14.08 17.71 8.71
C LEU A 201 -12.92 17.78 9.69
N ILE A 202 -11.74 18.23 9.23
CA ILE A 202 -10.54 18.25 10.07
C ILE A 202 -10.75 19.15 11.27
N ALA A 203 -11.19 20.38 11.02
CA ALA A 203 -11.40 21.36 12.07
C ALA A 203 -12.58 20.99 12.97
N ASN A 204 -13.67 20.46 12.41
CA ASN A 204 -14.83 20.03 13.19
C ASN A 204 -14.48 18.95 14.22
N SER A 205 -13.70 17.94 13.83
CA SER A 205 -13.34 16.84 14.74
C SER A 205 -12.09 17.14 15.59
N GLN A 206 -11.79 18.41 15.90
CA GLN A 206 -10.67 18.77 16.77
C GLN A 206 -10.74 18.02 18.10
N PHE A 207 -9.62 17.42 18.51
CA PHE A 207 -9.47 16.85 19.83
C PHE A 207 -9.70 17.95 20.90
N ASN A 208 -10.63 17.72 21.81
CA ASN A 208 -11.14 18.75 22.73
C ASN A 208 -10.98 18.39 24.23
N ASP A 209 -10.25 17.33 24.57
CA ASP A 209 -9.88 17.08 25.97
C ASP A 209 -8.90 18.17 26.44
N THR A 210 -9.14 18.71 27.64
CA THR A 210 -8.25 19.73 28.21
C THR A 210 -7.26 19.06 29.15
N ILE A 211 -5.98 19.07 28.77
CA ILE A 211 -4.89 18.46 29.54
C ILE A 211 -4.21 19.55 30.38
N HIS A 212 -4.28 19.39 31.70
CA HIS A 212 -3.63 20.28 32.67
C HIS A 212 -2.14 19.94 32.86
N SER A 213 -1.40 20.78 33.58
CA SER A 213 0.01 20.49 33.91
C SER A 213 0.10 19.44 35.02
N PRO A 214 1.04 18.46 34.96
CA PRO A 214 1.23 17.49 36.03
C PRO A 214 1.63 18.15 37.35
N GLU A 215 1.16 17.62 38.46
CA GLU A 215 1.48 18.08 39.81
C GLU A 215 2.26 17.02 40.57
N LEU A 216 3.47 17.35 41.02
CA LEU A 216 4.28 16.49 41.86
C LEU A 216 3.68 16.47 43.27
N LEU A 217 3.22 15.30 43.70
CA LEU A 217 2.69 15.03 45.02
C LEU A 217 3.87 14.83 45.99
N SER A 218 4.14 15.87 46.80
CA SER A 218 5.07 15.77 47.93
C SER A 218 4.29 15.79 49.25
N ASP A 219 4.85 15.18 50.30
CA ASP A 219 4.19 14.99 51.62
C ASP A 219 3.74 16.30 52.30
N LEU A 220 4.24 17.46 51.86
CA LEU A 220 4.00 18.75 52.52
C LEU A 220 3.30 19.80 51.63
N ASN A 221 3.45 19.76 50.31
CA ASN A 221 2.69 20.60 49.35
C ASN A 221 2.80 20.06 47.91
N PRO A 222 1.71 19.94 47.13
CA PRO A 222 1.80 19.60 45.72
C PRO A 222 2.46 20.74 44.93
N THR A 223 3.45 20.43 44.09
CA THR A 223 4.14 21.41 43.24
C THR A 223 3.81 21.17 41.77
N VAL A 224 3.36 22.20 41.07
CA VAL A 224 2.96 22.08 39.66
C VAL A 224 4.19 22.05 38.75
N TYR A 225 4.36 20.99 37.98
CA TYR A 225 5.32 20.93 36.89
C TYR A 225 4.73 21.60 35.65
N PHE A 226 4.94 22.91 35.56
CA PHE A 226 4.38 23.73 34.49
C PHE A 226 4.88 23.26 33.11
N MET A 227 3.95 22.95 32.21
CA MET A 227 4.24 22.67 30.81
C MET A 227 3.50 23.67 29.92
N THR A 228 4.20 24.23 28.93
CA THR A 228 3.60 25.23 28.03
C THR A 228 2.91 24.55 26.84
N ASN A 229 1.84 25.16 26.36
CA ASN A 229 1.18 24.85 25.10
C ASN A 229 1.67 25.73 23.93
N LYS A 230 2.71 26.54 24.16
CA LYS A 230 3.35 27.37 23.12
C LYS A 230 4.64 26.71 22.63
N GLY A 231 4.96 26.94 21.36
CA GLY A 231 6.08 26.29 20.67
C GLY A 231 5.86 24.81 20.39
N ILE A 232 4.62 24.34 20.30
CA ILE A 232 4.27 22.96 19.95
C ILE A 232 3.99 22.79 18.44
N ALA A 233 3.53 23.85 17.77
CA ALA A 233 3.32 23.88 16.32
C ALA A 233 4.63 24.16 15.56
N TRP A 234 4.68 23.83 14.27
CA TRP A 234 5.83 24.18 13.44
C TRP A 234 5.73 25.64 13.00
N ASP A 235 6.88 26.29 12.77
CA ASP A 235 6.92 27.67 12.29
C ASP A 235 6.19 27.84 10.94
N SER A 236 6.27 26.81 10.07
CA SER A 236 5.50 26.77 8.81
C SER A 236 3.99 26.77 9.00
N ASP A 237 3.49 26.14 10.07
CA ASP A 237 2.04 26.12 10.36
C ASP A 237 1.57 27.51 10.81
N LYS A 238 2.40 28.21 11.60
CA LYS A 238 2.16 29.60 12.01
C LYS A 238 2.23 30.59 10.85
N GLU A 239 3.02 30.28 9.82
CA GLU A 239 3.05 31.06 8.59
C GLU A 239 1.79 30.87 7.75
N LEU A 240 1.22 29.66 7.75
CA LEU A 240 0.02 29.34 6.99
C LEU A 240 -1.27 29.84 7.67
N ILE A 241 -1.40 29.60 8.97
CA ILE A 241 -2.61 29.90 9.74
C ILE A 241 -2.50 31.31 10.31
N LYS A 242 -3.41 32.19 9.90
CA LYS A 242 -3.44 33.62 10.29
C LYS A 242 -4.75 33.99 10.95
N THR A 243 -4.73 35.10 11.68
CA THR A 243 -5.92 35.69 12.28
C THR A 243 -6.92 36.05 11.19
N THR A 244 -8.18 35.73 11.43
CA THR A 244 -9.24 35.90 10.45
C THR A 244 -9.70 37.34 10.27
N GLN A 245 -10.15 37.66 9.06
CA GLN A 245 -10.78 38.91 8.70
C GLN A 245 -12.33 38.85 8.76
N TYR A 246 -12.91 37.67 9.07
CA TYR A 246 -14.35 37.53 9.24
C TYR A 246 -14.86 38.33 10.43
N LYS A 247 -16.10 38.81 10.32
CA LYS A 247 -16.82 39.40 11.46
C LYS A 247 -17.67 38.33 12.15
N PRO A 248 -17.89 38.44 13.48
CA PRO A 248 -18.66 37.46 14.27
C PRO A 248 -20.00 36.99 13.71
N TRP A 249 -20.73 37.86 13.02
CA TRP A 249 -22.06 37.55 12.47
C TRP A 249 -22.05 36.92 11.08
N GLU A 250 -20.90 36.92 10.39
CA GLU A 250 -20.76 36.42 9.01
C GLU A 250 -20.58 34.90 8.97
N VAL A 251 -20.03 34.31 10.04
CA VAL A 251 -19.67 32.90 10.14
C VAL A 251 -20.22 32.26 11.40
N VAL A 252 -20.25 30.93 11.43
CA VAL A 252 -20.73 30.14 12.57
C VAL A 252 -19.71 29.06 12.94
N PRO A 253 -19.64 28.63 14.21
CA PRO A 253 -18.74 27.56 14.62
C PRO A 253 -19.16 26.22 14.00
N PRO A 254 -18.21 25.29 13.78
CA PRO A 254 -18.53 23.93 13.37
C PRO A 254 -19.46 23.21 14.36
N PRO A 255 -20.25 22.21 13.92
CA PRO A 255 -21.21 21.52 14.78
C PRO A 255 -20.64 20.97 16.09
N ASN A 256 -19.45 20.36 16.05
CA ASN A 256 -18.83 19.78 17.24
C ASN A 256 -18.15 20.82 18.15
N TRP A 257 -18.14 22.10 17.75
CA TRP A 257 -17.63 23.21 18.56
C TRP A 257 -18.75 23.90 19.34
N HIS A 258 -19.99 23.42 19.25
CA HIS A 258 -21.14 24.02 19.90
C HIS A 258 -20.97 24.14 21.43
N ASP A 259 -20.39 23.14 22.08
CA ASP A 259 -20.14 23.20 23.54
C ASP A 259 -19.11 24.27 23.93
N ARG A 260 -18.19 24.61 23.02
CA ARG A 260 -17.19 25.68 23.22
C ARG A 260 -17.79 27.05 22.91
N TYR A 261 -18.73 27.12 21.97
CA TYR A 261 -19.37 28.35 21.49
C TYR A 261 -20.90 28.19 21.44
N PRO A 262 -21.58 28.11 22.59
CA PRO A 262 -23.01 27.81 22.65
C PRO A 262 -23.87 28.89 21.98
N ASN A 263 -23.44 30.15 22.03
CA ASN A 263 -24.10 31.29 21.41
C ASN A 263 -23.53 31.63 20.01
N GLY A 264 -22.74 30.74 19.41
CA GLY A 264 -21.96 31.06 18.21
C GLY A 264 -20.79 31.99 18.49
N TYR A 265 -20.36 32.76 17.50
CA TYR A 265 -19.19 33.64 17.60
C TYR A 265 -19.48 35.05 18.16
N ILE A 266 -20.64 35.26 18.78
CA ILE A 266 -21.07 36.58 19.28
C ILE A 266 -20.05 37.17 20.29
N ASP A 267 -19.48 36.32 21.14
CA ASP A 267 -18.52 36.69 22.17
C ASP A 267 -17.07 36.84 21.63
N GLY A 268 -16.88 36.62 20.33
CA GLY A 268 -15.59 36.71 19.64
C GLY A 268 -15.26 35.44 18.86
N ILE A 269 -14.57 35.62 17.73
CA ILE A 269 -14.06 34.51 16.93
C ILE A 269 -12.70 34.06 17.52
N PRO A 270 -12.40 32.75 17.63
CA PRO A 270 -11.09 32.27 18.06
C PRO A 270 -9.97 32.76 17.14
N ASP A 271 -8.88 33.22 17.75
CA ASP A 271 -7.65 33.52 17.03
C ASP A 271 -6.85 32.23 16.78
N LEU A 272 -7.07 31.64 15.61
CA LEU A 272 -6.40 30.41 15.20
C LEU A 272 -4.89 30.59 15.00
N HIS A 273 -4.38 31.84 14.89
CA HIS A 273 -2.95 32.09 14.78
C HIS A 273 -2.21 31.89 16.12
N GLU A 274 -2.91 32.09 17.23
CA GLU A 274 -2.35 31.87 18.57
C GLU A 274 -2.68 30.47 19.12
N ASP A 275 -3.64 29.78 18.54
CA ASP A 275 -4.05 28.42 18.93
C ASP A 275 -3.14 27.35 18.29
N GLU A 276 -2.00 27.10 18.92
CA GLU A 276 -1.07 26.06 18.45
C GLU A 276 -1.63 24.64 18.58
N ASP A 277 -2.56 24.38 19.52
CA ASP A 277 -3.22 23.09 19.67
C ASP A 277 -4.08 22.80 18.42
N PHE A 278 -4.76 23.82 17.87
CA PHE A 278 -5.45 23.74 16.58
C PHE A 278 -4.49 23.49 15.42
N MET A 279 -3.36 24.19 15.34
CA MET A 279 -2.38 23.98 14.26
C MET A 279 -1.85 22.54 14.22
N VAL A 280 -1.52 22.00 15.40
CA VAL A 280 -1.05 20.61 15.53
C VAL A 280 -2.12 19.61 15.06
N TRP A 281 -3.39 19.90 15.31
CA TRP A 281 -4.50 19.06 14.84
C TRP A 281 -4.69 19.14 13.33
N MET A 282 -4.65 20.34 12.75
CA MET A 282 -4.84 20.58 11.32
C MET A 282 -3.78 19.88 10.46
N ARG A 283 -2.56 19.71 10.98
CA ARG A 283 -1.56 18.83 10.35
C ARG A 283 -1.99 17.38 10.53
N THR A 284 -2.58 16.77 9.51
CA THR A 284 -3.08 15.39 9.57
C THR A 284 -1.97 14.34 9.75
N ALA A 285 -2.30 13.24 10.43
CA ALA A 285 -1.42 12.09 10.59
C ALA A 285 -1.57 11.09 9.43
N ALA A 286 -0.48 10.41 9.08
CA ALA A 286 -0.45 9.45 7.96
C ALA A 286 -1.05 8.07 8.32
N LEU A 287 -1.14 7.73 9.60
CA LEU A 287 -1.59 6.43 10.11
C LEU A 287 -2.78 6.62 11.07
N PRO A 288 -3.64 5.59 11.25
CA PRO A 288 -4.81 5.66 12.15
C PRO A 288 -4.45 5.63 13.64
N ALA A 289 -3.20 5.25 13.96
CA ALA A 289 -2.64 5.37 15.30
C ALA A 289 -1.53 6.42 15.26
N PHE A 290 -1.72 7.52 15.98
CA PHE A 290 -0.81 8.65 15.96
C PHE A 290 -0.76 9.35 17.30
N SER A 291 0.32 10.10 17.52
CA SER A 291 0.50 10.97 18.68
C SER A 291 0.60 12.42 18.22
N LYS A 292 0.03 13.34 19.00
CA LYS A 292 0.08 14.78 18.77
C LYS A 292 0.62 15.45 20.02
N LEU A 293 1.49 16.44 19.83
CA LEU A 293 2.10 17.18 20.93
C LEU A 293 1.07 18.14 21.52
N SER A 294 0.84 18.08 22.82
CA SER A 294 -0.07 19.01 23.51
C SER A 294 0.68 19.98 24.41
N ARG A 295 1.70 19.50 25.15
CA ARG A 295 2.49 20.35 26.05
C ARG A 295 3.97 20.00 25.99
N ARG A 296 4.84 20.97 26.28
CA ARG A 296 6.29 20.78 26.36
C ARG A 296 6.90 21.60 27.50
N ASN A 297 8.02 21.13 28.04
CA ASN A 297 8.86 21.91 28.94
C ASN A 297 10.34 21.70 28.55
N ASP A 298 10.99 22.78 28.15
CA ASP A 298 12.37 22.76 27.64
C ASP A 298 13.41 23.20 28.68
N SER A 299 12.97 23.72 29.84
CA SER A 299 13.85 24.43 30.78
C SER A 299 14.11 23.63 32.06
N VAL A 300 13.13 22.84 32.52
CA VAL A 300 13.17 22.20 33.83
C VAL A 300 13.03 20.68 33.69
N SER A 301 13.88 19.92 34.37
CA SER A 301 13.77 18.46 34.46
C SER A 301 12.57 18.05 35.31
N MET A 302 11.80 17.04 34.87
CA MET A 302 10.75 16.43 35.67
C MET A 302 11.42 15.49 36.69
N LYS A 303 11.28 15.79 37.98
CA LYS A 303 11.93 15.02 39.06
C LYS A 303 11.27 13.67 39.28
N ALA A 304 12.02 12.68 39.75
CA ALA A 304 11.45 11.41 40.18
C ALA A 304 10.45 11.63 41.35
N GLY A 305 9.31 10.94 41.29
CA GLY A 305 8.25 11.03 42.28
C GLY A 305 6.86 10.76 41.72
N SER A 306 5.85 10.89 42.58
CA SER A 306 4.44 10.66 42.24
C SER A 306 3.81 11.91 41.66
N TYR A 307 3.25 11.81 40.46
CA TYR A 307 2.57 12.89 39.78
C TYR A 307 1.07 12.64 39.68
N ARG A 308 0.32 13.74 39.73
CA ARG A 308 -1.11 13.80 39.45
C ARG A 308 -1.34 14.60 38.17
N LEU A 309 -2.17 14.09 37.28
CA LEU A 309 -2.58 14.76 36.05
C LEU A 309 -4.10 14.74 35.94
N ASP A 310 -4.70 15.92 35.91
CA ASP A 310 -6.13 16.09 35.71
C ASP A 310 -6.41 16.37 34.23
N ILE A 311 -7.36 15.63 33.65
CA ILE A 311 -7.77 15.74 32.25
C ILE A 311 -9.29 15.93 32.21
N GLU A 312 -9.76 16.99 31.56
CA GLU A 312 -11.18 17.14 31.27
C GLU A 312 -11.53 16.28 30.05
N ASP A 313 -12.35 15.26 30.28
CA ASP A 313 -12.77 14.28 29.29
C ASP A 313 -13.99 14.81 28.51
N ARG A 314 -13.77 15.20 27.25
CA ARG A 314 -14.78 15.76 26.34
C ARG A 314 -14.83 15.07 24.98
N PHE A 315 -13.82 14.28 24.63
CA PHE A 315 -13.67 13.62 23.34
C PHE A 315 -14.04 12.14 23.42
N PRO A 316 -15.23 11.71 22.94
CA PRO A 316 -15.68 10.33 23.06
C PRO A 316 -14.99 9.42 22.02
N VAL A 317 -14.05 8.59 22.48
CA VAL A 317 -13.37 7.61 21.61
C VAL A 317 -14.08 6.26 21.52
N THR A 318 -14.96 5.98 22.49
CA THR A 318 -15.69 4.70 22.59
C THR A 318 -16.70 4.53 21.46
N GLU A 319 -17.24 5.62 20.90
CA GLU A 319 -18.24 5.61 19.83
C GLU A 319 -17.74 4.96 18.53
N TYR A 320 -16.46 5.14 18.20
CA TYR A 320 -15.85 4.58 16.99
C TYR A 320 -14.86 3.43 17.29
N GLY A 321 -14.85 2.93 18.54
CA GLY A 321 -13.98 1.84 18.96
C GLY A 321 -12.48 2.19 18.92
N GLY A 322 -12.12 3.44 19.23
CA GLY A 322 -10.74 3.88 19.37
C GLY A 322 -10.27 3.92 20.83
N THR A 323 -9.00 4.24 21.01
CA THR A 323 -8.44 4.54 22.34
C THR A 323 -7.75 5.89 22.35
N LYS A 324 -7.77 6.56 23.50
CA LYS A 324 -7.00 7.75 23.83
C LYS A 324 -6.08 7.49 25.02
N SER A 325 -4.83 7.92 24.88
CA SER A 325 -3.82 7.75 25.91
C SER A 325 -2.97 9.01 26.03
N ILE A 326 -2.49 9.32 27.23
CA ILE A 326 -1.42 10.31 27.39
C ILE A 326 -0.08 9.60 27.25
N LEU A 327 0.89 10.27 26.64
CA LEU A 327 2.26 9.80 26.48
C LEU A 327 3.20 10.91 26.92
N ILE A 328 3.88 10.71 28.04
CA ILE A 328 4.96 11.59 28.49
C ILE A 328 6.27 10.94 28.05
N SER A 329 7.08 11.67 27.29
CA SER A 329 8.29 11.10 26.69
C SER A 329 9.40 12.15 26.59
N THR A 330 10.63 11.67 26.77
CA THR A 330 11.86 12.40 26.43
C THR A 330 12.22 12.16 24.96
N ARG A 331 13.07 12.98 24.36
CA ARG A 331 13.55 12.75 22.99
C ARG A 331 15.05 12.52 22.95
N THR A 332 15.48 11.66 22.02
CA THR A 332 16.85 11.64 21.54
C THR A 332 16.93 12.27 20.15
N VAL A 333 18.12 12.26 19.54
CA VAL A 333 18.35 12.77 18.18
C VAL A 333 17.47 12.07 17.12
N ILE A 334 17.00 10.86 17.41
CA ILE A 334 16.19 10.03 16.51
C ILE A 334 14.68 10.27 16.74
N GLY A 335 14.32 10.96 17.83
CA GLY A 335 12.94 11.18 18.26
C GLY A 335 12.59 10.35 19.49
N GLY A 336 11.41 9.72 19.48
CA GLY A 336 10.90 8.88 20.56
C GLY A 336 11.44 7.46 20.56
N GLN A 337 10.92 6.59 21.44
CA GLN A 337 11.36 5.21 21.56
C GLN A 337 10.92 4.40 20.32
N ASN A 338 11.87 4.06 19.45
CA ASN A 338 11.61 3.21 18.29
C ASN A 338 12.84 2.35 17.92
N PRO A 339 12.88 1.07 18.32
CA PRO A 339 14.03 0.20 18.03
C PRO A 339 14.08 -0.27 16.56
N PHE A 340 13.02 -0.08 15.77
CA PHE A 340 12.92 -0.63 14.41
C PHE A 340 14.09 -0.22 13.51
N MET A 341 14.43 1.08 13.47
CA MET A 341 15.51 1.58 12.63
C MET A 341 16.85 0.96 13.01
N GLY A 342 17.13 0.83 14.31
CA GLY A 342 18.36 0.20 14.77
C GLY A 342 18.42 -1.29 14.42
N ILE A 343 17.32 -2.04 14.63
CA ILE A 343 17.21 -3.46 14.27
C ILE A 343 17.42 -3.63 12.76
N ALA A 344 16.76 -2.82 11.93
CA ALA A 344 16.86 -2.91 10.47
C ALA A 344 18.30 -2.74 9.97
N TYR A 345 19.04 -1.75 10.50
CA TYR A 345 20.44 -1.53 10.13
C TYR A 345 21.36 -2.68 10.56
N VAL A 346 21.16 -3.23 11.77
CA VAL A 346 21.92 -4.40 12.25
C VAL A 346 21.62 -5.63 11.39
N VAL A 347 20.36 -5.87 11.03
CA VAL A 347 19.94 -7.00 10.19
C VAL A 347 20.52 -6.87 8.78
N VAL A 348 20.39 -5.72 8.13
CA VAL A 348 20.96 -5.50 6.79
C VAL A 348 22.48 -5.62 6.82
N GLY A 349 23.15 -5.03 7.83
CA GLY A 349 24.59 -5.19 8.02
C GLY A 349 25.01 -6.65 8.20
N GLY A 350 24.26 -7.41 9.00
CA GLY A 350 24.48 -8.85 9.21
C GLY A 350 24.30 -9.67 7.94
N ILE A 351 23.25 -9.40 7.16
CA ILE A 351 23.01 -10.05 5.86
C ILE A 351 24.16 -9.73 4.88
N CYS A 352 24.63 -8.49 4.83
CA CYS A 352 25.75 -8.10 3.97
C CYS A 352 27.04 -8.85 4.31
N VAL A 353 27.38 -9.00 5.60
CA VAL A 353 28.56 -9.77 6.04
C VAL A 353 28.40 -11.26 5.72
N LEU A 354 27.21 -11.82 5.95
CA LEU A 354 26.91 -13.22 5.68
C LEU A 354 27.01 -13.54 4.18
N LEU A 355 26.39 -12.72 3.32
CA LEU A 355 26.49 -12.87 1.87
C LEU A 355 27.93 -12.66 1.37
N GLY A 356 28.64 -11.67 1.93
CA GLY A 356 30.06 -11.44 1.64
C GLY A 356 30.93 -12.66 1.97
N ALA A 357 30.70 -13.30 3.12
CA ALA A 357 31.41 -14.51 3.52
C ALA A 357 31.07 -15.71 2.61
N LEU A 358 29.78 -15.91 2.29
CA LEU A 358 29.33 -16.98 1.39
C LEU A 358 29.90 -16.83 -0.03
N PHE A 359 29.88 -15.61 -0.59
CA PHE A 359 30.46 -15.35 -1.91
C PHE A 359 31.98 -15.47 -1.91
N THR A 360 32.65 -15.09 -0.83
CA THR A 360 34.10 -15.31 -0.67
C THR A 360 34.41 -16.80 -0.64
N LEU A 361 33.66 -17.59 0.14
CA LEU A 361 33.81 -19.04 0.21
C LEU A 361 33.55 -19.69 -1.16
N ALA A 362 32.46 -19.32 -1.84
CA ALA A 362 32.15 -19.84 -3.17
C ALA A 362 33.24 -19.51 -4.20
N HIS A 363 33.82 -18.31 -4.13
CA HIS A 363 34.93 -17.91 -5.00
C HIS A 363 36.21 -18.70 -4.74
N LEU A 364 36.50 -19.03 -3.47
CA LEU A 364 37.65 -19.84 -3.08
C LEU A 364 37.47 -21.33 -3.41
N VAL A 365 36.27 -21.88 -3.27
CA VAL A 365 35.98 -23.30 -3.51
C VAL A 365 35.80 -23.62 -5.01
N ARG A 366 35.22 -22.70 -5.80
CA ARG A 366 35.01 -22.89 -7.26
C ARG A 366 35.44 -21.66 -8.08
N PRO A 367 36.76 -21.41 -8.23
CA PRO A 367 37.24 -20.29 -9.04
C PRO A 367 36.96 -20.53 -10.53
N ARG A 368 35.93 -19.87 -11.08
CA ARG A 368 35.70 -19.82 -12.53
C ARG A 368 36.60 -18.74 -13.15
N LYS A 369 37.39 -19.09 -14.18
CA LYS A 369 38.17 -18.11 -14.95
C LYS A 369 37.20 -17.20 -15.72
N ALA A 370 37.29 -15.88 -15.52
CA ALA A 370 36.42 -14.88 -16.15
C ALA A 370 36.42 -14.88 -17.70
N GLN A 371 37.34 -15.62 -18.32
CA GLN A 371 37.58 -15.65 -19.78
C GLN A 371 36.90 -16.81 -20.52
N SER A 372 36.13 -17.69 -19.85
CA SER A 372 35.51 -18.85 -20.52
C SER A 372 34.12 -18.57 -21.13
N LEU A 373 33.59 -17.35 -21.02
CA LEU A 373 32.24 -17.02 -21.54
C LEU A 373 32.20 -16.73 -23.05
N LEU A 374 33.34 -16.56 -23.73
CA LEU A 374 33.38 -16.40 -25.19
C LEU A 374 33.56 -17.72 -25.98
N ARG A 375 33.76 -18.86 -25.31
CA ARG A 375 33.95 -20.18 -25.97
C ARG A 375 32.80 -21.17 -25.79
N ALA A 376 31.84 -20.88 -24.90
CA ALA A 376 30.78 -21.85 -24.56
C ALA A 376 29.64 -21.94 -25.60
N GLY A 377 29.58 -21.04 -26.59
CA GLY A 377 28.51 -21.05 -27.61
C GLY A 377 28.76 -21.97 -28.82
N MET A 378 29.91 -22.63 -28.94
CA MET A 378 30.32 -23.25 -30.21
C MET A 378 30.81 -24.70 -30.16
N THR A 379 30.76 -25.38 -29.00
CA THR A 379 31.30 -26.76 -28.87
C THR A 379 30.31 -27.82 -28.40
N ASP A 380 29.06 -27.48 -28.08
CA ASP A 380 28.08 -28.46 -27.55
C ASP A 380 27.11 -29.03 -28.58
N LEU A 381 27.17 -28.63 -29.86
CA LEU A 381 26.28 -29.20 -30.89
C LEU A 381 26.78 -30.52 -31.49
N ASP A 382 28.06 -30.88 -31.32
CA ASP A 382 28.66 -32.07 -31.96
C ASP A 382 28.73 -33.31 -31.05
N ARG A 383 28.27 -33.24 -29.79
CA ARG A 383 28.44 -34.34 -28.82
C ARG A 383 27.16 -35.05 -28.39
N MET A 384 26.02 -34.76 -29.02
CA MET A 384 24.71 -35.33 -28.65
C MET A 384 24.12 -36.31 -29.68
N LEU A 385 24.93 -36.96 -30.52
CA LEU A 385 24.44 -37.95 -31.50
C LEU A 385 25.03 -39.36 -31.42
N VAL A 386 25.82 -39.71 -30.40
CA VAL A 386 26.24 -41.11 -30.18
C VAL A 386 26.41 -41.34 -28.68
N ASP A 387 25.44 -41.97 -28.02
CA ASP A 387 25.59 -43.35 -27.55
C ASP A 387 24.34 -43.82 -26.78
N THR A 388 23.80 -44.94 -27.23
CA THR A 388 22.77 -45.75 -26.57
C THR A 388 23.45 -46.83 -25.75
N GLY A 389 23.06 -47.06 -24.49
CA GLY A 389 23.24 -48.39 -23.90
C GLY A 389 23.42 -48.51 -22.38
N SER A 390 22.45 -49.18 -21.77
CA SER A 390 22.65 -50.32 -20.85
C SER A 390 22.96 -50.11 -19.34
N THR A 391 21.92 -50.40 -18.55
CA THR A 391 21.85 -51.38 -17.43
C THR A 391 22.63 -51.22 -16.11
N SER A 392 21.83 -51.24 -15.02
CA SER A 392 21.84 -52.20 -13.89
C SER A 392 22.22 -51.75 -12.45
N LYS A 393 21.18 -51.80 -11.59
CA LYS A 393 21.02 -52.50 -10.29
C LYS A 393 21.87 -52.14 -9.02
N LEU A 394 21.14 -51.56 -8.03
CA LEU A 394 20.88 -52.02 -6.63
C LEU A 394 22.07 -52.08 -5.60
N PRO A 395 21.85 -52.25 -4.26
CA PRO A 395 21.42 -51.24 -3.27
C PRO A 395 22.17 -51.34 -1.89
N LEU A 396 21.70 -50.61 -0.87
CA LEU A 396 21.67 -50.87 0.59
C LEU A 396 22.26 -49.77 1.52
N SER A 397 21.36 -49.30 2.40
CA SER A 397 21.47 -49.06 3.86
C SER A 397 22.72 -48.35 4.40
N GLY A 398 22.67 -47.27 5.18
CA GLY A 398 21.63 -46.69 6.03
C GLY A 398 22.36 -46.06 7.23
N VAL A 399 21.94 -44.88 7.69
CA VAL A 399 21.96 -44.40 9.10
C VAL A 399 21.31 -43.00 9.10
N HIS A 400 20.17 -42.91 9.78
CA HIS A 400 19.52 -41.66 10.18
C HIS A 400 20.35 -40.96 11.26
N MET A 401 20.59 -39.65 11.11
CA MET A 401 20.60 -38.73 12.25
C MET A 401 20.14 -37.34 11.82
N ILE A 402 19.15 -36.85 12.55
CA ILE A 402 18.32 -35.67 12.31
C ILE A 402 19.10 -34.39 12.65
N ILE A 403 19.28 -33.48 11.69
CA ILE A 403 19.34 -32.02 11.94
C ILE A 403 18.67 -31.34 10.74
N GLY A 404 17.50 -30.73 10.99
CA GLY A 404 16.73 -30.01 9.99
C GLY A 404 17.52 -28.84 9.41
N THR A 405 17.72 -28.87 8.10
CA THR A 405 18.17 -27.72 7.31
C THR A 405 17.13 -27.45 6.24
N ASN A 406 16.59 -26.23 6.30
CA ASN A 406 15.62 -25.71 5.36
C ASN A 406 16.16 -25.87 3.93
N PHE A 407 15.36 -26.53 3.10
CA PHE A 407 15.54 -26.52 1.66
C PHE A 407 15.61 -25.06 1.20
N THR A 408 16.76 -24.70 0.63
CA THR A 408 16.92 -23.49 -0.15
C THR A 408 16.01 -23.64 -1.36
N ALA A 409 14.89 -22.91 -1.35
CA ALA A 409 14.05 -22.74 -2.53
C ALA A 409 14.93 -22.10 -3.62
N ILE A 410 15.12 -22.83 -4.72
CA ILE A 410 15.66 -22.27 -5.95
C ILE A 410 14.63 -21.25 -6.43
N ALA A 411 14.91 -19.96 -6.24
CA ALA A 411 14.12 -18.90 -6.83
C ALA A 411 14.22 -19.03 -8.35
N LEU A 412 13.12 -19.41 -9.00
CA LEU A 412 12.98 -19.31 -10.45
C LEU A 412 12.73 -17.82 -10.76
N ASP A 413 13.76 -17.12 -11.21
CA ASP A 413 13.59 -15.82 -11.89
C ASP A 413 13.02 -16.10 -13.30
N ILE A 414 11.70 -16.00 -13.44
CA ILE A 414 11.03 -16.10 -14.73
C ILE A 414 11.10 -14.72 -15.39
N THR A 415 12.04 -14.54 -16.32
CA THR A 415 12.18 -13.31 -17.14
C THR A 415 11.55 -13.48 -18.53
N GLY A 416 10.36 -14.10 -18.60
CA GLY A 416 9.62 -14.34 -19.84
C GLY A 416 8.12 -14.09 -19.67
N ARG A 417 7.55 -13.20 -20.49
CA ARG A 417 6.15 -12.71 -20.43
C ARG A 417 5.15 -13.85 -20.23
N SER A 418 4.43 -13.75 -19.13
CA SER A 418 3.62 -14.79 -18.52
C SER A 418 2.50 -14.12 -17.74
N LEU A 419 1.37 -13.89 -18.41
CA LEU A 419 0.31 -13.00 -17.97
C LEU A 419 -1.06 -13.69 -18.02
N CYS A 420 -2.09 -13.05 -17.46
CA CYS A 420 -3.46 -13.57 -17.39
C CYS A 420 -3.92 -14.10 -18.77
N ALA A 421 -4.53 -15.28 -18.79
CA ALA A 421 -5.09 -15.89 -20.00
C ALA A 421 -6.61 -15.74 -20.12
N THR A 422 -7.22 -14.83 -19.35
CA THR A 422 -8.63 -14.46 -19.50
C THR A 422 -8.81 -13.72 -20.84
N GLY A 423 -9.72 -14.23 -21.68
CA GLY A 423 -10.06 -13.56 -22.93
C GLY A 423 -10.88 -12.29 -22.72
N GLY A 424 -10.93 -11.42 -23.73
CA GLY A 424 -11.80 -10.25 -23.73
C GLY A 424 -13.31 -10.62 -23.70
N PRO A 425 -14.19 -9.64 -23.44
CA PRO A 425 -15.61 -9.86 -23.32
C PRO A 425 -16.24 -10.23 -24.67
N ASP A 426 -17.24 -11.11 -24.63
CA ASP A 426 -18.11 -11.34 -25.78
C ASP A 426 -19.05 -10.13 -26.03
N ALA A 427 -19.76 -10.14 -27.15
CA ALA A 427 -20.66 -9.05 -27.52
C ALA A 427 -21.76 -8.78 -26.48
N ALA A 428 -22.25 -9.81 -25.78
CA ALA A 428 -23.33 -9.67 -24.83
C ALA A 428 -22.85 -9.02 -23.53
N LEU A 429 -21.68 -9.44 -23.04
CA LEU A 429 -21.03 -8.83 -21.89
C LEU A 429 -20.56 -7.40 -22.20
N ARG A 430 -20.05 -7.16 -23.42
CA ARG A 430 -19.69 -5.81 -23.88
C ARG A 430 -20.89 -4.87 -23.86
N ALA A 431 -22.04 -5.32 -24.39
CA ALA A 431 -23.28 -4.54 -24.35
C ALA A 431 -23.72 -4.22 -22.91
N GLU A 432 -23.50 -5.14 -21.95
CA GLU A 432 -23.76 -4.86 -20.55
C GLU A 432 -22.80 -3.81 -19.97
N HIS A 433 -21.51 -3.90 -20.29
CA HIS A 433 -20.53 -2.89 -19.88
C HIS A 433 -20.90 -1.49 -20.38
N GLU A 434 -21.30 -1.38 -21.65
CA GLU A 434 -21.80 -0.13 -22.24
C GLU A 434 -23.06 0.36 -21.54
N ARG A 435 -24.02 -0.55 -21.29
CA ARG A 435 -25.26 -0.24 -20.60
C ARG A 435 -24.96 0.34 -19.20
N LEU A 436 -24.14 -0.34 -18.41
CA LEU A 436 -23.77 0.10 -17.06
C LEU A 436 -22.94 1.39 -17.08
N GLY A 437 -22.01 1.54 -18.02
CA GLY A 437 -21.23 2.76 -18.20
C GLY A 437 -22.10 3.98 -18.52
N ALA A 438 -23.11 3.82 -19.38
CA ALA A 438 -24.07 4.88 -19.69
C ALA A 438 -24.91 5.28 -18.47
N PHE A 439 -25.25 4.34 -17.59
CA PHE A 439 -25.92 4.63 -16.31
C PHE A 439 -25.00 5.37 -15.33
N GLU A 440 -23.71 5.06 -15.32
CA GLU A 440 -22.69 5.69 -14.46
C GLU A 440 -22.36 7.13 -14.86
N SER A 441 -22.49 7.48 -16.14
CA SER A 441 -22.10 8.80 -16.68
C SER A 441 -23.14 9.92 -16.52
N HIS A 442 -24.31 9.67 -15.93
CA HIS A 442 -25.40 10.64 -15.79
C HIS A 442 -25.46 11.25 -14.37
N PRO A 443 -25.11 12.54 -14.17
CA PRO A 443 -25.00 13.17 -12.84
C PRO A 443 -26.35 13.46 -12.15
N ASP A 444 -27.46 13.53 -12.89
CA ASP A 444 -28.77 13.99 -12.36
C ASP A 444 -29.77 12.87 -11.98
N ARG A 445 -29.34 11.61 -11.94
CA ARG A 445 -30.21 10.48 -11.57
C ARG A 445 -29.72 9.81 -10.29
N VAL A 446 -30.31 10.19 -9.15
CA VAL A 446 -30.18 9.43 -7.89
C VAL A 446 -31.50 8.69 -7.63
N PRO A 447 -31.50 7.40 -7.24
CA PRO A 447 -30.38 6.48 -7.07
C PRO A 447 -30.49 5.24 -7.99
N TYR A 448 -29.35 4.77 -8.49
CA TYR A 448 -29.07 3.33 -8.41
C TYR A 448 -29.44 2.88 -7.01
N ASP A 449 -30.54 2.11 -6.86
CA ASP A 449 -31.21 1.80 -5.60
C ASP A 449 -30.26 1.92 -4.40
N MET A 450 -30.37 2.98 -3.61
CA MET A 450 -29.41 3.32 -2.55
C MET A 450 -29.21 2.12 -1.60
N ARG A 451 -30.21 1.24 -1.51
CA ARG A 451 -30.16 -0.06 -0.85
C ARG A 451 -29.11 -1.00 -1.45
N ARG A 452 -29.03 -1.13 -2.78
CA ARG A 452 -28.00 -1.92 -3.48
C ARG A 452 -26.61 -1.31 -3.41
N ALA A 453 -26.46 0.00 -3.27
CA ALA A 453 -25.14 0.60 -3.03
C ALA A 453 -24.60 0.32 -1.62
N LEU A 454 -25.50 0.11 -0.65
CA LEU A 454 -25.18 -0.11 0.76
C LEU A 454 -25.25 -1.57 1.21
N GLU A 455 -25.89 -2.47 0.44
CA GLU A 455 -26.04 -3.89 0.79
C GLU A 455 -24.67 -4.60 0.76
N PRO A 456 -24.16 -5.10 1.89
CA PRO A 456 -22.95 -5.91 1.89
C PRO A 456 -23.16 -7.16 1.03
N ILE A 457 -22.26 -7.42 0.11
CA ILE A 457 -22.30 -8.62 -0.74
C ILE A 457 -21.40 -9.67 -0.07
N GLU A 458 -22.00 -10.72 0.48
CA GLU A 458 -21.25 -11.90 0.95
C GLU A 458 -21.28 -12.97 -0.14
N ILE A 459 -20.12 -13.30 -0.69
CA ILE A 459 -19.95 -14.30 -1.74
C ILE A 459 -19.42 -15.59 -1.11
N GLU A 460 -20.19 -16.66 -1.18
CA GLU A 460 -19.70 -17.98 -0.79
C GLU A 460 -18.57 -18.40 -1.74
N MET A 461 -17.45 -18.86 -1.18
CA MET A 461 -16.30 -19.28 -1.96
C MET A 461 -15.76 -20.66 -1.55
N TRP A 462 -15.15 -21.35 -2.51
CA TRP A 462 -14.40 -22.59 -2.31
C TRP A 462 -13.01 -22.50 -2.91
N PHE A 463 -12.03 -22.99 -2.15
CA PHE A 463 -10.67 -23.20 -2.65
C PHE A 463 -10.45 -24.66 -2.98
N HIS A 464 -10.01 -24.92 -4.20
CA HIS A 464 -9.63 -26.24 -4.69
C HIS A 464 -8.14 -26.23 -4.97
N ILE A 465 -7.36 -26.87 -4.09
CA ILE A 465 -5.92 -27.05 -4.28
C ILE A 465 -5.71 -28.30 -5.12
N VAL A 466 -5.13 -28.13 -6.30
CA VAL A 466 -4.90 -29.20 -7.27
C VAL A 466 -3.41 -29.30 -7.55
N SER A 467 -2.79 -30.33 -6.97
CA SER A 467 -1.35 -30.50 -6.97
C SER A 467 -0.90 -31.61 -7.92
N GLY A 468 0.25 -31.40 -8.56
CA GLY A 468 1.04 -32.49 -9.11
C GLY A 468 1.64 -33.34 -7.99
N GLU A 469 2.06 -34.55 -8.30
CA GLU A 469 2.62 -35.48 -7.31
C GLU A 469 3.85 -34.91 -6.58
N THR A 470 4.69 -34.15 -7.28
CA THR A 470 5.93 -33.56 -6.72
C THR A 470 5.67 -32.35 -5.82
N ASP A 471 4.56 -31.66 -6.03
CA ASP A 471 4.20 -30.40 -5.37
C ASP A 471 2.97 -30.58 -4.46
N ALA A 472 2.70 -31.83 -4.02
CA ALA A 472 1.54 -32.20 -3.21
C ALA A 472 1.41 -31.34 -1.94
N ASP A 473 2.56 -31.06 -1.30
CA ASP A 473 2.65 -30.31 -0.05
C ASP A 473 3.01 -28.83 -0.25
N LEU A 474 3.05 -28.34 -1.50
CA LEU A 474 3.47 -26.97 -1.81
C LEU A 474 2.56 -25.92 -1.14
N VAL A 475 1.25 -26.15 -1.16
CA VAL A 475 0.26 -25.18 -0.65
C VAL A 475 -0.06 -25.49 0.81
N THR A 476 0.44 -24.67 1.73
CA THR A 476 0.15 -24.81 3.16
C THR A 476 -1.19 -24.17 3.54
N ASP A 477 -1.71 -24.48 4.73
CA ASP A 477 -2.92 -23.83 5.25
C ASP A 477 -2.67 -22.34 5.60
N GLU A 478 -1.43 -21.99 5.89
CA GLU A 478 -1.00 -20.60 6.06
C GLU A 478 -1.14 -19.81 4.75
N MET A 479 -0.67 -20.37 3.63
CA MET A 479 -0.83 -19.75 2.30
C MET A 479 -2.31 -19.54 1.96
N VAL A 480 -3.17 -20.51 2.28
CA VAL A 480 -4.63 -20.40 2.12
C VAL A 480 -5.21 -19.26 2.95
N THR A 481 -4.80 -19.17 4.22
CA THR A 481 -5.29 -18.13 5.15
C THR A 481 -4.84 -16.74 4.70
N LEU A 482 -3.58 -16.59 4.31
CA LEU A 482 -3.02 -15.34 3.80
C LEU A 482 -3.65 -14.94 2.46
N GLN A 483 -3.94 -15.90 1.59
CA GLN A 483 -4.62 -15.64 0.32
C GLN A 483 -6.04 -15.12 0.56
N LEU A 484 -6.79 -15.73 1.49
CA LEU A 484 -8.11 -15.25 1.88
C LEU A 484 -8.04 -13.85 2.48
N HIS A 485 -7.07 -13.58 3.37
CA HIS A 485 -6.86 -12.25 3.94
C HIS A 485 -6.60 -11.19 2.86
N SER A 486 -5.76 -11.53 1.87
CA SER A 486 -5.44 -10.63 0.74
C SER A 486 -6.67 -10.31 -0.10
N LEU A 487 -7.56 -11.30 -0.31
CA LEU A 487 -8.84 -11.10 -0.99
C LEU A 487 -9.79 -10.21 -0.19
N GLN A 488 -9.95 -10.46 1.13
CA GLN A 488 -10.82 -9.62 1.96
C GLN A 488 -10.40 -8.15 1.88
N LYS A 489 -9.09 -7.88 2.02
CA LYS A 489 -8.54 -6.54 1.98
C LYS A 489 -8.71 -5.85 0.62
N ALA A 490 -8.52 -6.57 -0.49
CA ALA A 490 -8.63 -5.98 -1.82
C ALA A 490 -10.07 -5.56 -2.18
N TYR A 491 -11.06 -6.29 -1.68
CA TYR A 491 -12.47 -6.12 -2.03
C TYR A 491 -13.33 -5.43 -0.96
N GLU A 492 -12.78 -5.15 0.23
CA GLU A 492 -13.50 -4.50 1.35
C GLU A 492 -14.12 -3.15 0.94
N ASN A 493 -13.43 -2.37 0.11
CA ASN A 493 -13.89 -1.06 -0.35
C ASN A 493 -15.08 -1.15 -1.33
N ALA A 494 -15.30 -2.31 -1.95
CA ALA A 494 -16.50 -2.58 -2.74
C ALA A 494 -17.65 -3.10 -1.86
N ALA A 495 -17.47 -3.21 -0.53
CA ALA A 495 -18.38 -3.92 0.38
C ALA A 495 -18.72 -5.34 -0.12
N ILE A 496 -17.72 -6.01 -0.70
CA ILE A 496 -17.76 -7.42 -1.10
C ILE A 496 -16.86 -8.18 -0.11
N SER A 497 -17.43 -9.18 0.56
CA SER A 497 -16.70 -10.09 1.43
C SER A 497 -16.82 -11.52 0.92
N TYR A 498 -15.78 -12.31 1.15
CA TYR A 498 -15.74 -13.70 0.72
C TYR A 498 -15.85 -14.67 1.88
N ARG A 499 -16.87 -15.51 1.88
CA ARG A 499 -17.05 -16.52 2.92
C ARG A 499 -16.50 -17.86 2.46
N LEU A 500 -15.30 -18.21 2.94
CA LEU A 500 -14.68 -19.51 2.63
C LEU A 500 -15.49 -20.64 3.26
N LYS A 501 -16.15 -21.43 2.42
CA LYS A 501 -16.98 -22.57 2.82
C LYS A 501 -16.15 -23.83 3.08
N GLY A 502 -14.99 -23.94 2.42
CA GLY A 502 -14.06 -25.02 2.63
C GLY A 502 -12.91 -25.03 1.62
N VAL A 503 -11.94 -25.88 1.93
CA VAL A 503 -10.75 -26.12 1.10
C VAL A 503 -10.74 -27.60 0.75
N THR A 504 -10.59 -27.91 -0.53
CA THR A 504 -10.38 -29.28 -1.01
C THR A 504 -8.98 -29.43 -1.54
N ARG A 505 -8.38 -30.61 -1.39
CA ARG A 505 -7.01 -30.90 -1.83
C ARG A 505 -7.03 -32.16 -2.68
N HIS A 506 -6.50 -32.07 -3.89
CA HIS A 506 -6.48 -33.15 -4.87
C HIS A 506 -5.10 -33.28 -5.50
N VAL A 507 -4.51 -34.47 -5.43
CA VAL A 507 -3.28 -34.78 -6.16
C VAL A 507 -3.69 -35.41 -7.50
N ASN A 508 -3.58 -34.65 -8.58
CA ASN A 508 -3.90 -35.09 -9.93
C ASN A 508 -3.03 -34.32 -10.93
N LYS A 509 -2.04 -35.00 -11.52
CA LYS A 509 -1.07 -34.41 -12.45
C LYS A 509 -1.74 -33.78 -13.69
N THR A 510 -2.78 -34.42 -14.24
CA THR A 510 -3.48 -33.92 -15.43
C THR A 510 -4.22 -32.62 -15.10
N TRP A 511 -4.95 -32.60 -13.99
CA TRP A 511 -5.67 -31.40 -13.56
C TRP A 511 -4.73 -30.30 -13.12
N ALA A 512 -3.64 -30.60 -12.39
CA ALA A 512 -2.66 -29.62 -11.93
C ALA A 512 -1.99 -28.84 -13.09
N ARG A 513 -2.00 -29.41 -14.29
CA ARG A 513 -1.44 -28.83 -15.53
C ARG A 513 -2.48 -28.29 -16.50
N ASN A 514 -3.73 -28.14 -16.06
CA ASN A 514 -4.84 -27.69 -16.91
C ASN A 514 -5.15 -28.63 -18.10
N GLY A 515 -4.79 -29.91 -18.02
CA GLY A 515 -4.95 -30.88 -19.11
C GLY A 515 -6.40 -31.34 -19.35
N ASP A 516 -7.29 -31.15 -18.37
CA ASP A 516 -8.74 -31.40 -18.49
C ASP A 516 -9.53 -30.51 -17.52
N ASP A 517 -9.51 -29.20 -17.78
CA ASP A 517 -10.23 -28.20 -16.97
C ASP A 517 -11.71 -28.51 -16.83
N SER A 518 -12.34 -28.98 -17.92
CA SER A 518 -13.79 -29.23 -17.91
C SER A 518 -14.16 -30.38 -16.97
N ALA A 519 -13.40 -31.49 -16.97
CA ALA A 519 -13.67 -32.58 -16.03
C ALA A 519 -13.36 -32.17 -14.59
N MET A 520 -12.24 -31.46 -14.37
CA MET A 520 -11.87 -30.95 -13.05
C MET A 520 -12.98 -30.09 -12.45
N LYS A 521 -13.42 -29.04 -13.16
CA LYS A 521 -14.45 -28.13 -12.65
C LYS A 521 -15.80 -28.82 -12.46
N LYS A 522 -16.21 -29.70 -13.38
CA LYS A 522 -17.45 -30.51 -13.21
C LYS A 522 -17.41 -31.38 -11.95
N ALA A 523 -16.26 -31.99 -11.67
CA ALA A 523 -16.07 -32.85 -10.51
C ALA A 523 -16.04 -32.05 -9.20
N LEU A 524 -15.30 -30.93 -9.19
CA LEU A 524 -14.95 -30.22 -7.96
C LEU A 524 -15.91 -29.08 -7.60
N ARG A 525 -16.52 -28.41 -8.58
CA ARG A 525 -17.34 -27.20 -8.37
C ARG A 525 -18.41 -27.43 -7.30
N LYS A 526 -18.50 -26.50 -6.36
CA LYS A 526 -19.50 -26.42 -5.30
C LYS A 526 -20.39 -25.18 -5.47
N GLY A 527 -21.65 -25.29 -5.03
CA GLY A 527 -22.62 -24.21 -5.07
C GLY A 527 -23.21 -23.90 -6.46
N GLY A 528 -23.95 -22.79 -6.53
CA GLY A 528 -24.64 -22.29 -7.72
C GLY A 528 -23.77 -21.39 -8.59
N TYR A 529 -24.37 -20.58 -9.47
CA TYR A 529 -23.60 -19.65 -10.31
C TYR A 529 -23.03 -18.46 -9.53
N SER A 530 -23.73 -18.05 -8.48
CA SER A 530 -23.30 -17.05 -7.51
C SER A 530 -22.18 -17.49 -6.55
N THR A 531 -21.80 -18.78 -6.53
CA THR A 531 -20.71 -19.31 -5.68
C THR A 531 -19.38 -19.28 -6.41
N LEU A 532 -18.38 -18.58 -5.86
CA LEU A 532 -17.04 -18.49 -6.44
C LEU A 532 -16.24 -19.78 -6.16
N ASN A 533 -15.68 -20.38 -7.20
CA ASN A 533 -14.79 -21.53 -7.09
C ASN A 533 -13.42 -21.12 -7.64
N VAL A 534 -12.38 -21.23 -6.81
CA VAL A 534 -10.99 -20.91 -7.17
C VAL A 534 -10.16 -22.18 -7.14
N TYR A 535 -9.52 -22.50 -8.26
CA TYR A 535 -8.71 -23.69 -8.50
C TYR A 535 -7.23 -23.29 -8.49
N PHE A 536 -6.54 -23.52 -7.37
CA PHE A 536 -5.11 -23.29 -7.25
C PHE A 536 -4.36 -24.51 -7.78
N GLN A 537 -3.74 -24.37 -8.95
CA GLN A 537 -3.06 -25.44 -9.69
C GLN A 537 -1.54 -25.26 -9.60
N THR A 538 -0.81 -26.28 -9.18
CA THR A 538 0.66 -26.19 -8.93
C THR A 538 1.53 -26.06 -10.19
N ASP A 539 1.06 -26.56 -11.34
CA ASP A 539 1.78 -26.55 -12.62
C ASP A 539 0.89 -25.98 -13.75
N LEU A 540 0.11 -24.93 -13.47
CA LEU A 540 -0.86 -24.37 -14.42
C LEU A 540 -0.20 -24.08 -15.78
N GLN A 541 -0.83 -24.57 -16.85
CA GLN A 541 -0.42 -24.33 -18.24
C GLN A 541 -1.53 -23.55 -18.96
N PRO A 542 -1.19 -22.78 -20.01
CA PRO A 542 -2.17 -22.05 -20.78
C PRO A 542 -3.23 -23.00 -21.37
N PRO A 543 -4.49 -22.56 -21.53
CA PRO A 543 -5.52 -23.37 -22.18
C PRO A 543 -5.07 -23.79 -23.59
N SER A 544 -5.41 -25.01 -24.00
CA SER A 544 -5.03 -25.54 -25.32
C SER A 544 -5.50 -24.62 -26.47
N THR A 545 -4.72 -24.54 -27.55
CA THR A 545 -4.94 -23.65 -28.70
C THR A 545 -6.31 -23.84 -29.39
N THR A 546 -6.92 -25.02 -29.27
CA THR A 546 -8.28 -25.31 -29.78
C THR A 546 -9.40 -24.72 -28.94
N ASP A 547 -9.20 -24.59 -27.62
CA ASP A 547 -10.16 -23.88 -26.76
C ASP A 547 -9.94 -22.36 -26.86
N PHE A 548 -8.68 -21.91 -26.99
CA PHE A 548 -8.33 -20.50 -27.18
C PHE A 548 -9.05 -19.87 -28.39
N ALA A 549 -9.13 -20.60 -29.52
CA ALA A 549 -9.83 -20.15 -30.72
C ALA A 549 -11.34 -19.92 -30.51
N ARG A 550 -11.99 -20.66 -29.60
CA ARG A 550 -13.42 -20.54 -29.32
C ARG A 550 -13.78 -19.27 -28.53
N TRP A 551 -12.83 -18.71 -27.79
CA TRP A 551 -12.95 -17.42 -27.09
C TRP A 551 -12.54 -16.22 -27.96
N THR A 552 -12.25 -16.46 -29.24
CA THR A 552 -11.77 -15.44 -30.19
C THR A 552 -12.66 -15.26 -31.42
N SER A 553 -13.86 -15.86 -31.45
CA SER A 553 -14.74 -15.76 -32.62
C SER A 553 -15.53 -14.45 -32.69
N GLU A 554 -14.84 -13.32 -32.60
CA GLU A 554 -15.30 -12.05 -33.16
C GLU A 554 -14.04 -11.25 -33.51
N SER A 555 -13.73 -11.28 -34.80
CA SER A 555 -12.81 -10.44 -35.57
C SER A 555 -12.12 -9.30 -34.83
N ASP A 556 -11.07 -9.59 -34.09
CA ASP A 556 -10.05 -8.58 -33.82
C ASP A 556 -8.65 -9.20 -33.91
N ASN A 557 -7.76 -8.51 -34.62
CA ASN A 557 -6.43 -8.96 -35.04
C ASN A 557 -5.49 -9.11 -33.83
N ARG A 558 -5.71 -10.14 -33.02
CA ARG A 558 -4.75 -10.58 -32.00
C ARG A 558 -3.50 -11.08 -32.71
N HIS A 559 -2.41 -10.34 -32.58
CA HIS A 559 -1.10 -10.76 -33.09
C HIS A 559 -0.75 -12.11 -32.46
N ALA A 560 -0.60 -13.11 -33.33
CA ALA A 560 -0.18 -14.45 -32.96
C ALA A 560 1.13 -14.39 -32.17
N TYR A 561 1.08 -14.87 -30.92
CA TYR A 561 2.29 -15.16 -30.15
C TYR A 561 3.08 -16.24 -30.89
N ASN A 562 4.29 -15.90 -31.33
CA ASN A 562 5.23 -16.86 -31.88
C ASN A 562 5.57 -17.89 -30.81
N SER A 563 5.35 -19.15 -31.17
CA SER A 563 5.60 -20.34 -30.38
C SER A 563 7.11 -20.61 -30.30
N ASP A 564 7.74 -20.14 -29.23
CA ASP A 564 9.01 -20.70 -28.75
C ASP A 564 8.68 -21.79 -27.70
N PRO A 565 9.13 -23.06 -27.83
CA PRO A 565 8.68 -24.17 -26.98
C PRO A 565 9.24 -24.16 -25.55
N ALA A 566 10.02 -23.15 -25.18
CA ALA A 566 10.60 -23.00 -23.84
C ALA A 566 9.83 -21.95 -23.01
N SER A 567 8.72 -22.40 -22.41
CA SER A 567 7.98 -21.80 -21.28
C SER A 567 7.26 -20.45 -21.47
N PRO A 568 5.96 -20.46 -21.81
CA PRO A 568 5.02 -19.40 -21.42
C PRO A 568 4.22 -19.86 -20.18
N SER A 569 4.59 -19.43 -18.97
CA SER A 569 3.89 -19.83 -17.74
C SER A 569 2.71 -18.90 -17.45
N VAL A 570 1.50 -19.27 -17.84
CA VAL A 570 0.29 -18.53 -17.42
C VAL A 570 0.20 -18.44 -15.88
N LEU A 571 -0.13 -17.25 -15.34
CA LEU A 571 -0.32 -17.06 -13.90
C LEU A 571 -1.76 -17.37 -13.46
N GLY A 572 -2.74 -17.08 -14.30
CA GLY A 572 -4.14 -17.39 -14.03
C GLY A 572 -5.06 -17.09 -15.21
N PHE A 573 -6.31 -17.52 -15.07
CA PHE A 573 -7.43 -17.09 -15.91
C PHE A 573 -8.76 -17.31 -15.17
N CYS A 574 -9.77 -16.50 -15.47
CA CYS A 574 -11.14 -16.69 -14.98
C CYS A 574 -12.15 -16.66 -16.10
N THR A 575 -13.31 -17.23 -15.80
CA THR A 575 -14.50 -17.05 -16.64
C THR A 575 -15.17 -15.71 -16.30
N LEU A 576 -15.38 -14.88 -17.33
CA LEU A 576 -16.16 -13.65 -17.22
C LEU A 576 -17.66 -13.97 -16.97
N PRO A 577 -18.43 -13.03 -16.39
CA PRO A 577 -19.87 -13.21 -16.20
C PRO A 577 -20.60 -13.46 -17.52
N ASP A 578 -21.47 -14.46 -17.53
CA ASP A 578 -22.25 -14.89 -18.69
C ASP A 578 -23.71 -14.44 -18.53
N PRO A 579 -24.18 -13.50 -19.37
CA PRO A 579 -25.54 -12.97 -19.30
C PRO A 579 -26.63 -14.01 -19.62
N SER A 580 -26.28 -15.11 -20.29
CA SER A 580 -27.22 -16.18 -20.64
C SER A 580 -27.64 -17.04 -19.44
N ILE A 581 -26.87 -17.02 -18.35
CA ILE A 581 -27.17 -17.79 -17.14
C ILE A 581 -28.27 -17.09 -16.33
N ASN A 582 -29.20 -17.90 -15.82
CA ASN A 582 -30.32 -17.48 -14.97
C ASN A 582 -30.59 -18.52 -13.86
N ALA A 583 -31.51 -18.21 -12.93
CA ALA A 583 -31.84 -19.07 -11.79
C ALA A 583 -32.30 -20.50 -12.13
N SER A 584 -32.77 -20.74 -13.36
CA SER A 584 -33.21 -22.05 -13.84
C SER A 584 -32.16 -22.78 -14.68
N SER A 585 -30.99 -22.18 -14.89
CA SER A 585 -29.93 -22.75 -15.71
C SER A 585 -29.39 -24.03 -15.06
N PRO A 586 -29.27 -25.14 -15.80
CA PRO A 586 -28.74 -26.37 -15.24
C PRO A 586 -27.25 -26.22 -14.93
N ARG A 587 -26.76 -26.96 -13.92
CA ARG A 587 -25.36 -26.92 -13.48
C ARG A 587 -24.33 -27.11 -14.60
N VAL A 588 -24.67 -27.86 -15.64
CA VAL A 588 -23.78 -28.06 -16.79
C VAL A 588 -23.44 -26.75 -17.52
N SER A 589 -24.39 -25.80 -17.58
CA SER A 589 -24.23 -24.52 -18.30
C SER A 589 -23.18 -23.62 -17.67
N TYR A 590 -23.06 -23.65 -16.34
CA TYR A 590 -22.06 -22.87 -15.60
C TYR A 590 -20.97 -23.74 -14.97
N SER A 591 -20.83 -25.00 -15.38
CA SER A 591 -19.87 -25.94 -14.78
C SER A 591 -18.40 -25.52 -14.97
N LYS A 592 -18.12 -24.65 -15.94
CA LYS A 592 -16.79 -24.11 -16.22
C LYS A 592 -16.50 -22.76 -15.54
N ASP A 593 -17.51 -22.11 -14.97
CA ASP A 593 -17.34 -20.83 -14.25
C ASP A 593 -16.38 -21.01 -13.06
N GLY A 594 -15.63 -19.96 -12.76
CA GLY A 594 -14.62 -19.95 -11.71
C GLY A 594 -13.25 -19.53 -12.25
N CYS A 595 -12.26 -19.62 -11.37
CA CYS A 595 -10.95 -19.04 -11.56
C CYS A 595 -9.85 -20.08 -11.38
N ASN A 596 -8.93 -20.15 -12.33
CA ASN A 596 -7.77 -21.02 -12.30
C ASN A 596 -6.55 -20.15 -12.01
N VAL A 597 -5.82 -20.46 -10.95
CA VAL A 597 -4.70 -19.65 -10.48
C VAL A 597 -3.50 -20.55 -10.26
N LEU A 598 -2.33 -20.14 -10.72
CA LEU A 598 -1.08 -20.84 -10.46
C LEU A 598 -0.79 -20.78 -8.96
N ALA A 599 -0.82 -21.91 -8.26
CA ALA A 599 -0.69 -21.98 -6.81
C ALA A 599 0.63 -21.37 -6.28
N LYS A 600 1.65 -21.31 -7.15
CA LYS A 600 2.96 -20.71 -6.85
C LYS A 600 2.91 -19.18 -6.66
N THR A 601 1.81 -18.52 -7.00
CA THR A 601 1.58 -17.07 -6.81
C THR A 601 0.84 -16.72 -5.50
N MET A 602 0.42 -17.74 -4.74
CA MET A 602 -0.17 -17.51 -3.41
C MET A 602 0.83 -16.82 -2.46
N PRO A 603 0.36 -16.09 -1.44
CA PRO A 603 1.22 -15.44 -0.45
C PRO A 603 2.28 -16.37 0.12
N GLY A 604 3.56 -16.00 0.00
CA GLY A 604 4.69 -16.83 0.45
C GLY A 604 5.11 -17.94 -0.52
N GLY A 605 4.50 -18.02 -1.70
CA GLY A 605 4.88 -18.93 -2.78
C GLY A 605 6.24 -18.61 -3.43
N PRO A 606 6.74 -19.50 -4.30
CA PRO A 606 8.10 -19.43 -4.82
C PRO A 606 8.32 -18.43 -5.98
N ILE A 607 7.27 -17.85 -6.58
CA ILE A 607 7.41 -16.88 -7.67
C ILE A 607 7.55 -15.48 -7.09
N THR A 608 8.78 -14.99 -6.99
CA THR A 608 9.08 -13.63 -6.53
C THR A 608 8.34 -12.58 -7.36
N HIS A 609 7.97 -11.46 -6.73
CA HIS A 609 7.17 -10.38 -7.32
C HIS A 609 5.71 -10.73 -7.70
N TYR A 610 5.31 -11.99 -7.61
CA TYR A 610 3.93 -12.45 -7.84
C TYR A 610 3.42 -13.38 -6.71
N ASN A 611 4.10 -13.39 -5.56
CA ASN A 611 3.81 -14.27 -4.43
C ASN A 611 3.19 -13.51 -3.24
N ARG A 612 2.37 -12.48 -3.50
CA ARG A 612 1.59 -11.77 -2.47
C ARG A 612 0.09 -11.96 -2.66
N GLY A 613 -0.32 -12.87 -3.55
CA GLY A 613 -1.72 -13.19 -3.82
C GLY A 613 -2.41 -12.24 -4.78
N GLY A 614 -1.67 -11.35 -5.46
CA GLY A 614 -2.20 -10.38 -6.42
C GLY A 614 -2.80 -11.03 -7.65
N THR A 615 -2.24 -12.15 -8.13
CA THR A 615 -2.83 -12.93 -9.22
C THR A 615 -4.27 -13.34 -8.92
N ALA A 616 -4.55 -13.91 -7.75
CA ALA A 616 -5.91 -14.30 -7.42
C ALA A 616 -6.86 -13.10 -7.30
N ILE A 617 -6.36 -11.94 -6.83
CA ILE A 617 -7.13 -10.69 -6.78
C ILE A 617 -7.51 -10.26 -8.21
N HIS A 618 -6.55 -10.21 -9.12
CA HIS A 618 -6.73 -9.86 -10.54
C HIS A 618 -7.77 -10.77 -11.22
N GLU A 619 -7.56 -12.08 -11.10
CA GLU A 619 -8.42 -13.11 -11.67
C GLU A 619 -9.86 -12.99 -11.15
N ILE A 620 -10.04 -12.85 -9.83
CA ILE A 620 -11.37 -12.66 -9.24
C ILE A 620 -12.00 -11.33 -9.67
N GLY A 621 -11.21 -10.35 -10.09
CA GLY A 621 -11.69 -9.09 -10.67
C GLY A 621 -12.46 -9.36 -11.97
N HIS A 622 -11.93 -10.22 -12.83
CA HIS A 622 -12.64 -10.72 -14.00
C HIS A 622 -13.90 -11.50 -13.65
N TRP A 623 -13.85 -12.35 -12.62
CA TRP A 623 -15.06 -13.06 -12.18
C TRP A 623 -16.15 -12.10 -11.69
N ASN A 624 -15.78 -10.97 -11.09
CA ASN A 624 -16.69 -9.88 -10.74
C ASN A 624 -17.07 -8.96 -11.91
N GLY A 625 -16.58 -9.24 -13.13
CA GLY A 625 -16.94 -8.52 -14.34
C GLY A 625 -16.12 -7.27 -14.63
N LEU A 626 -14.88 -7.17 -14.13
CA LEU A 626 -13.92 -6.17 -14.60
C LEU A 626 -13.14 -6.66 -15.82
N LEU A 627 -12.76 -5.73 -16.68
CA LEU A 627 -11.86 -5.97 -17.81
C LEU A 627 -10.48 -5.43 -17.49
N HIS A 628 -9.50 -5.79 -18.32
CA HIS A 628 -8.15 -5.26 -18.17
C HIS A 628 -8.14 -3.73 -18.36
N THR A 629 -7.27 -3.01 -17.66
CA THR A 629 -7.16 -1.54 -17.83
C THR A 629 -6.68 -1.11 -19.22
N PHE A 630 -6.08 -2.04 -19.97
CA PHE A 630 -5.63 -1.89 -21.36
C PHE A 630 -6.54 -2.67 -22.33
N GLU A 631 -7.80 -2.95 -21.96
CA GLU A 631 -8.74 -3.67 -22.82
C GLU A 631 -8.85 -3.00 -24.21
N GLY A 632 -8.77 -3.82 -25.25
CA GLY A 632 -8.73 -3.37 -26.64
C GLY A 632 -7.39 -2.77 -27.11
N GLU A 633 -6.38 -2.66 -26.23
CA GLU A 633 -4.97 -2.37 -26.53
C GLU A 633 -4.77 -1.18 -27.50
N SER A 634 -5.50 -0.09 -27.30
CA SER A 634 -5.50 1.06 -28.21
C SER A 634 -5.68 2.37 -27.47
N CYS A 635 -5.05 3.43 -28.00
CA CYS A 635 -5.27 4.80 -27.58
C CYS A 635 -6.34 5.53 -28.43
N SER A 636 -7.04 4.82 -29.33
CA SER A 636 -8.06 5.43 -30.16
C SER A 636 -9.24 5.91 -29.30
N LYS A 637 -9.72 7.13 -29.57
CA LYS A 637 -10.94 7.68 -28.94
C LYS A 637 -12.20 6.86 -29.26
N GLU A 638 -12.15 6.04 -30.31
CA GLU A 638 -13.22 5.14 -30.72
C GLU A 638 -13.21 3.83 -29.91
N ASN A 639 -12.12 3.56 -29.18
CA ASN A 639 -12.00 2.41 -28.29
C ASN A 639 -12.42 2.82 -26.87
N ALA A 640 -13.39 2.12 -26.30
CA ALA A 640 -13.94 2.40 -24.97
C ALA A 640 -13.05 1.91 -23.79
N GLY A 641 -11.94 1.23 -24.07
CA GLY A 641 -11.06 0.66 -23.05
C GLY A 641 -11.78 -0.39 -22.20
N ASP A 642 -11.64 -0.29 -20.88
CA ASP A 642 -12.32 -1.14 -19.89
C ASP A 642 -13.80 -0.74 -19.63
N TYR A 643 -14.31 0.25 -20.37
CA TYR A 643 -15.63 0.85 -20.23
C TYR A 643 -15.84 1.56 -18.88
N ILE A 644 -14.78 1.98 -18.19
CA ILE A 644 -14.86 2.63 -16.87
C ILE A 644 -14.16 3.99 -16.91
N ALA A 645 -14.94 5.05 -16.69
CA ALA A 645 -14.50 6.43 -16.96
C ALA A 645 -13.32 6.93 -16.10
N ASP A 646 -13.08 6.35 -14.91
CA ASP A 646 -11.98 6.75 -14.03
C ASP A 646 -10.72 5.86 -14.17
N THR A 647 -10.74 4.92 -15.12
CA THR A 647 -9.56 4.17 -15.56
C THR A 647 -8.90 4.88 -16.74
N PRO A 648 -7.64 5.32 -16.62
CA PRO A 648 -6.90 5.88 -17.75
C PRO A 648 -6.75 4.86 -18.88
N GLN A 649 -6.86 5.33 -20.13
CA GLN A 649 -6.72 4.48 -21.30
C GLN A 649 -5.27 4.05 -21.51
N GLN A 650 -5.07 2.77 -21.82
CA GLN A 650 -3.76 2.17 -22.01
C GLN A 650 -3.72 1.33 -23.27
N SER A 651 -2.67 1.48 -24.09
CA SER A 651 -2.50 0.67 -25.30
C SER A 651 -1.68 -0.59 -25.07
N VAL A 652 -0.94 -0.66 -23.96
CA VAL A 652 -0.11 -1.82 -23.61
C VAL A 652 -0.16 -2.09 -22.11
N PRO A 653 -0.13 -3.37 -21.68
CA PRO A 653 -0.02 -3.73 -20.27
C PRO A 653 1.29 -3.24 -19.64
N THR A 654 1.29 -3.03 -18.33
CA THR A 654 2.53 -2.72 -17.59
C THR A 654 3.31 -4.00 -17.26
N ASP A 655 4.63 -3.88 -17.26
CA ASP A 655 5.56 -4.94 -16.86
C ASP A 655 6.36 -4.48 -15.64
N GLY A 656 6.47 -5.33 -14.63
CA GLY A 656 7.11 -5.01 -13.35
C GLY A 656 6.39 -3.93 -12.54
N CYS A 657 7.16 -3.06 -11.87
CA CYS A 657 6.64 -1.92 -11.12
C CYS A 657 7.44 -0.65 -11.45
N PRO A 658 7.21 -0.04 -12.64
CA PRO A 658 7.83 1.22 -13.00
C PRO A 658 7.33 2.36 -12.09
N SER A 659 8.11 3.42 -11.92
CA SER A 659 7.68 4.59 -11.14
C SER A 659 6.57 5.40 -11.82
N GLN A 660 6.50 5.33 -13.15
CA GLN A 660 5.50 5.98 -13.98
C GLN A 660 5.51 5.34 -15.37
N LYS A 661 4.33 5.28 -16.01
CA LYS A 661 4.19 4.81 -17.39
C LYS A 661 3.05 5.59 -18.07
N ASP A 662 3.22 5.87 -19.35
CA ASP A 662 2.24 6.55 -20.18
C ASP A 662 2.28 5.96 -21.58
N SER A 663 1.36 5.05 -21.86
CA SER A 663 1.23 4.41 -23.17
C SER A 663 0.31 5.18 -24.12
N CYS A 664 -0.48 6.13 -23.59
CA CYS A 664 -1.44 6.94 -24.34
C CYS A 664 -1.31 8.43 -23.98
N PRO A 665 -0.21 9.10 -24.37
CA PRO A 665 0.10 10.46 -23.92
C PRO A 665 -0.87 11.54 -24.44
N ASP A 666 -1.64 11.23 -25.48
CA ASP A 666 -2.68 12.12 -26.03
C ASP A 666 -4.04 11.96 -25.32
N SER A 667 -4.15 10.98 -24.42
CA SER A 667 -5.31 10.72 -23.56
C SER A 667 -5.04 11.21 -22.13
N PRO A 668 -6.08 11.57 -21.35
CA PRO A 668 -5.89 12.07 -20.00
C PRO A 668 -5.48 10.96 -19.01
N GLY A 669 -4.45 11.23 -18.21
CA GLY A 669 -3.98 10.36 -17.12
C GLY A 669 -2.78 9.50 -17.49
N PHE A 670 -2.07 9.00 -16.48
CA PHE A 670 -0.99 8.02 -16.65
C PHE A 670 -1.55 6.59 -16.59
N ASP A 671 -0.83 5.63 -17.16
CA ASP A 671 -1.17 4.21 -17.07
C ASP A 671 -1.40 3.81 -15.60
N ALA A 672 -2.41 2.99 -15.36
CA ALA A 672 -2.86 2.62 -14.02
C ALA A 672 -1.97 1.52 -13.40
N ILE A 673 -0.67 1.78 -13.27
CA ILE A 673 0.38 0.83 -12.83
C ILE A 673 0.15 0.21 -11.45
N HIS A 674 -0.71 0.81 -10.62
CA HIS A 674 -1.04 0.31 -9.28
C HIS A 674 -2.40 -0.41 -9.22
N ASN A 675 -3.07 -0.56 -10.37
CA ASN A 675 -4.38 -1.17 -10.47
C ASN A 675 -4.28 -2.70 -10.54
N PHE A 676 -5.13 -3.40 -9.78
CA PHE A 676 -5.18 -4.86 -9.80
C PHE A 676 -5.57 -5.45 -11.17
N MET A 677 -6.24 -4.70 -12.05
CA MET A 677 -6.62 -5.12 -13.40
C MET A 677 -5.58 -4.76 -14.48
N ASP A 678 -4.42 -4.24 -14.08
CA ASP A 678 -3.23 -4.15 -14.92
C ASP A 678 -2.34 -5.40 -14.73
N TYR A 679 -1.22 -5.49 -15.43
CA TYR A 679 -0.27 -6.60 -15.42
C TYR A 679 1.01 -6.34 -14.62
N SER A 680 1.00 -5.25 -13.85
CA SER A 680 2.06 -4.90 -12.93
C SER A 680 2.34 -6.02 -11.91
N SER A 681 3.57 -6.09 -11.40
CA SER A 681 3.93 -7.05 -10.35
C SER A 681 3.16 -6.79 -9.06
N ASP A 682 3.00 -7.81 -8.20
CA ASP A 682 2.32 -7.72 -6.90
C ASP A 682 2.93 -6.65 -5.97
N ASP A 683 4.20 -6.28 -6.17
CA ASP A 683 4.85 -5.20 -5.43
C ASP A 683 4.26 -3.82 -5.74
N CYS A 684 3.63 -3.65 -6.91
CA CYS A 684 3.05 -2.41 -7.37
C CYS A 684 1.56 -2.29 -7.08
N TYR A 685 0.85 -3.42 -6.96
CA TYR A 685 -0.59 -3.39 -6.78
C TYR A 685 -1.00 -2.69 -5.49
N ALA A 686 -2.00 -1.80 -5.61
CA ALA A 686 -2.53 -1.04 -4.49
C ALA A 686 -4.05 -1.14 -4.38
N SER A 687 -4.80 -0.89 -5.46
CA SER A 687 -6.27 -0.79 -5.39
C SER A 687 -6.96 -0.81 -6.76
N PHE A 688 -8.25 -1.17 -6.77
CA PHE A 688 -9.17 -0.83 -7.86
C PHE A 688 -9.53 0.67 -7.85
N THR A 689 -9.99 1.21 -8.97
CA THR A 689 -10.55 2.58 -9.02
C THR A 689 -11.93 2.67 -8.37
N SER A 690 -12.43 3.87 -8.10
CA SER A 690 -13.74 4.04 -7.45
C SER A 690 -14.88 3.52 -8.33
N ASN A 691 -14.82 3.75 -9.65
CA ASN A 691 -15.86 3.24 -10.54
C ASN A 691 -15.68 1.74 -10.83
N GLN A 692 -14.48 1.17 -10.75
CA GLN A 692 -14.29 -0.29 -10.78
C GLN A 692 -15.00 -0.97 -9.59
N LEU A 693 -14.88 -0.40 -8.37
CA LEU A 693 -15.60 -0.92 -7.21
C LEU A 693 -17.13 -0.90 -7.44
N LYS A 694 -17.67 0.19 -7.99
CA LYS A 694 -19.09 0.29 -8.34
C LYS A 694 -19.47 -0.72 -9.42
N ARG A 695 -18.67 -0.83 -10.48
CA ARG A 695 -18.90 -1.74 -11.61
C ARG A 695 -19.02 -3.19 -11.14
N MET A 696 -18.15 -3.65 -10.25
CA MET A 696 -18.21 -5.00 -9.70
C MET A 696 -19.53 -5.29 -8.99
N ARG A 697 -20.05 -4.31 -8.22
CA ARG A 697 -21.34 -4.45 -7.55
C ARG A 697 -22.48 -4.52 -8.57
N ASP A 698 -22.46 -3.64 -9.57
CA ASP A 698 -23.50 -3.60 -10.61
C ASP A 698 -23.52 -4.91 -11.41
N MET A 699 -22.34 -5.43 -11.74
CA MET A 699 -22.17 -6.74 -12.37
C MET A 699 -22.67 -7.87 -11.46
N TRP A 700 -22.40 -7.84 -10.15
CA TRP A 700 -22.94 -8.82 -9.21
C TRP A 700 -24.48 -8.87 -9.26
N PHE A 701 -25.14 -7.71 -9.12
CA PHE A 701 -26.60 -7.64 -9.10
C PHE A 701 -27.25 -7.94 -10.46
N SER A 702 -26.56 -7.65 -11.57
CA SER A 702 -27.06 -7.91 -12.92
C SER A 702 -26.83 -9.37 -13.34
N MET A 703 -25.64 -9.90 -13.04
CA MET A 703 -25.15 -11.11 -13.67
C MET A 703 -25.04 -12.32 -12.74
N ARG A 704 -24.99 -12.16 -11.41
CA ARG A 704 -24.74 -13.28 -10.49
C ARG A 704 -25.81 -13.47 -9.41
N LYS A 705 -26.32 -12.41 -8.78
CA LYS A 705 -27.25 -12.51 -7.63
C LYS A 705 -28.50 -13.31 -8.01
N GLY A 706 -28.79 -14.35 -7.25
CA GLY A 706 -30.00 -15.18 -7.43
C GLY A 706 -29.94 -16.17 -8.60
N LYS A 707 -28.75 -16.41 -9.17
CA LYS A 707 -28.53 -17.37 -10.26
C LYS A 707 -27.69 -18.57 -9.83
#